data_AF-A0A0F5J055-F1
#
_entry.id   AF-A0A0F5J055-F1
#
_cell.length_a   1.000
_cell.length_b   1.000
_cell.length_c   1.000
_cell.angle_alpha   90.00
_cell.angle_beta   90.00
_cell.angle_gamma   90.00
#
_symmetry.space_group_name_H-M   'P 1'
#
loop_
_entity.id
_entity.type
_entity.pdbx_description
1 polymer ?
#
loop_
_entity_poly.entity_id
_entity_poly.type
_entity_poly.pdbx_seq_one_letter_code
_entity_poly.pdbx_strand_id
1 'polypeptide(L)'
;MAKRVIYQEPQSIFFKDVMTNTFVDKMIKTAMYYNINPSDSEVRSWGNNAPKIKDLLELSGITDSYITFEHLVPYNMKRIDCILYGRNLLGQGNVVHIELKQWSNKGVQAAISEGNFNIDEISDVTYKVQAYTGRGNRLVAHPSQQVRGYNDYLTGFIEVLSNKELLIEGIAYCYNYRKNVKPNALYDARYDELQKTYKTYAGDEVQELAKRLQSALGRGDGLTIFNKMINSPIRPSKKLLESAASLIHEGNSSEFALIEEQIIARNVILDKIRKIGKKKSVIIVKGGPGTGKTVIALHILSILAKHKKKYNIHYATKSKPLLEGIKYRLPRGSKAKYLFSNITQFLPANFERDSLDVLLVDEAHRISNNANNQYTPSNKRTNLSQIQTIVRASKISVFFIDDKQAIRSVEIGSSELIRDCAKEYEADIVEIELKSQFRCNGSDNYLDWLEQVIYNEPIKSSFKKEEFDFRVFDDPQTLYEEIKKKDNVENQTARLTAGFCWPWSSDLDENGNLVKDVTIDKFAMPWETKDTITSIPEGYVKWYEWAYKPEGIKQVGCIYTAQGFEFDYIGVIIGPDLRYDTEKQCLVTDINKIKDPVLKRNSTNFDNYVRNIYRVLMSRGMKGCYVYCCDNNLKEYIKSKLQQ
;
A
#
# COMPACT_ATOMS: atom_id res chain seq x y z
N MET A 1 -7.49 -17.08 -17.00
CA MET A 1 -7.52 -15.60 -17.00
C MET A 1 -8.87 -15.03 -16.54
N ALA A 2 -9.56 -15.70 -15.59
CA ALA A 2 -10.82 -15.29 -14.96
C ALA A 2 -10.65 -15.01 -13.44
N LYS A 3 -9.44 -14.68 -12.99
CA LYS A 3 -9.02 -14.74 -11.57
C LYS A 3 -9.47 -13.56 -10.70
N ARG A 4 -10.19 -12.57 -11.23
CA ARG A 4 -10.64 -11.40 -10.45
C ARG A 4 -12.10 -11.43 -10.06
N VAL A 5 -12.81 -12.52 -10.33
CA VAL A 5 -14.26 -12.57 -10.12
C VAL A 5 -14.64 -13.92 -9.56
N ILE A 6 -15.47 -13.95 -8.50
CA ILE A 6 -15.99 -15.20 -7.95
C ILE A 6 -17.15 -15.74 -8.80
N TYR A 7 -17.99 -14.86 -9.34
CA TYR A 7 -19.05 -15.25 -10.27
C TYR A 7 -19.15 -14.29 -11.45
N GLN A 8 -19.20 -14.82 -12.66
CA GLN A 8 -19.33 -14.05 -13.88
C GLN A 8 -20.20 -14.80 -14.90
N GLU A 9 -21.23 -14.15 -15.43
CA GLU A 9 -22.11 -14.77 -16.43
C GLU A 9 -22.83 -13.68 -17.26
N PRO A 10 -23.28 -14.01 -18.49
CA PRO A 10 -24.27 -13.20 -19.19
C PRO A 10 -25.58 -13.13 -18.41
N GLN A 11 -26.33 -12.04 -18.58
CA GLN A 11 -27.59 -11.78 -17.88
C GLN A 11 -28.59 -12.94 -17.91
N SER A 12 -28.77 -13.58 -19.06
CA SER A 12 -29.70 -14.70 -19.21
C SER A 12 -29.32 -15.91 -18.35
N ILE A 13 -28.01 -16.20 -18.24
CA ILE A 13 -27.49 -17.29 -17.41
C ILE A 13 -27.57 -16.92 -15.93
N PHE A 14 -27.25 -15.67 -15.57
CA PHE A 14 -27.44 -15.18 -14.21
C PHE A 14 -28.88 -15.30 -13.73
N PHE A 15 -29.85 -14.93 -14.56
CA PHE A 15 -31.27 -15.08 -14.22
C PHE A 15 -31.62 -16.55 -14.00
N LYS A 16 -31.15 -17.43 -14.88
CA LYS A 16 -31.34 -18.87 -14.74
C LYS A 16 -30.76 -19.38 -13.42
N ASP A 17 -29.51 -19.02 -13.12
CA ASP A 17 -28.81 -19.50 -11.92
C ASP A 17 -29.49 -19.08 -10.62
N VAL A 18 -30.04 -17.85 -10.57
CA VAL A 18 -30.81 -17.36 -9.43
C VAL A 18 -32.14 -18.11 -9.33
N MET A 19 -32.85 -18.31 -10.44
CA MET A 19 -34.13 -19.04 -10.45
C MET A 19 -33.98 -20.52 -10.07
N THR A 20 -32.87 -21.15 -10.44
CA THR A 20 -32.59 -22.57 -10.15
C THR A 20 -31.81 -22.78 -8.86
N ASN A 21 -31.57 -21.73 -8.06
CA ASN A 21 -30.79 -21.77 -6.81
C ASN A 21 -29.34 -22.27 -6.96
N THR A 22 -28.75 -22.18 -8.16
CA THR A 22 -27.38 -22.64 -8.43
C THR A 22 -26.32 -21.53 -8.32
N PHE A 23 -26.75 -20.27 -8.20
CA PHE A 23 -25.85 -19.11 -8.11
C PHE A 23 -24.83 -19.22 -6.95
N VAL A 24 -25.32 -19.52 -5.74
CA VAL A 24 -24.47 -19.61 -4.54
C VAL A 24 -23.51 -20.79 -4.64
N ASP A 25 -23.96 -21.93 -5.16
CA ASP A 25 -23.13 -23.12 -5.36
C ASP A 25 -21.98 -22.85 -6.32
N LYS A 26 -22.25 -22.13 -7.42
CA LYS A 26 -21.21 -21.67 -8.35
C LYS A 26 -20.19 -20.77 -7.65
N MET A 27 -20.66 -19.82 -6.84
CA MET A 27 -19.76 -18.93 -6.09
C MET A 27 -18.88 -19.69 -5.09
N ILE A 28 -19.44 -20.62 -4.31
CA ILE A 28 -18.68 -21.44 -3.37
C ILE A 28 -17.62 -22.26 -4.10
N LYS A 29 -18.00 -22.92 -5.20
CA LYS A 29 -17.08 -23.72 -6.01
C LYS A 29 -15.91 -22.89 -6.53
N THR A 30 -16.17 -21.68 -7.03
CA THR A 30 -15.12 -20.77 -7.51
C THR A 30 -14.28 -20.20 -6.36
N ALA A 31 -14.89 -19.84 -5.23
CA ALA A 31 -14.17 -19.36 -4.06
C ALA A 31 -13.19 -20.41 -3.52
N MET A 32 -13.65 -21.67 -3.40
CA MET A 32 -12.79 -22.80 -3.02
C MET A 32 -11.67 -23.04 -4.03
N TYR A 33 -11.95 -22.92 -5.33
CA TYR A 33 -10.92 -23.00 -6.37
C TYR A 33 -9.85 -21.90 -6.24
N TYR A 34 -10.20 -20.75 -5.66
CA TYR A 34 -9.27 -19.67 -5.31
C TYR A 34 -8.72 -19.74 -3.88
N ASN A 35 -8.90 -20.85 -3.16
CA ASN A 35 -8.51 -21.01 -1.76
C ASN A 35 -9.11 -19.94 -0.82
N ILE A 36 -10.28 -19.41 -1.19
CA ILE A 36 -11.07 -18.51 -0.34
C ILE A 36 -12.11 -19.36 0.37
N ASN A 37 -12.06 -19.36 1.70
CA ASN A 37 -13.06 -20.03 2.54
C ASN A 37 -14.10 -19.01 3.01
N PRO A 38 -15.25 -18.90 2.32
CA PRO A 38 -16.27 -17.92 2.70
C PRO A 38 -16.92 -18.30 4.02
N SER A 39 -17.23 -17.30 4.83
CA SER A 39 -17.97 -17.51 6.08
C SER A 39 -19.44 -17.82 5.81
N ASP A 40 -20.15 -18.47 6.75
CA ASP A 40 -21.59 -18.69 6.60
C ASP A 40 -22.38 -17.38 6.42
N SER A 41 -21.92 -16.29 7.04
CA SER A 41 -22.51 -14.96 6.86
C SER A 41 -22.35 -14.41 5.45
N GLU A 42 -21.22 -14.70 4.83
CA GLU A 42 -20.88 -14.27 3.47
C GLU A 42 -21.67 -15.07 2.44
N VAL A 43 -21.76 -16.39 2.61
CA VAL A 43 -22.61 -17.26 1.79
C VAL A 43 -24.08 -16.83 1.85
N ARG A 44 -24.60 -16.53 3.05
CA ARG A 44 -25.95 -15.96 3.21
C ARG A 44 -26.08 -14.60 2.52
N SER A 45 -25.03 -13.78 2.56
CA SER A 45 -25.05 -12.47 1.91
C SER A 45 -25.21 -12.60 0.40
N TRP A 46 -24.48 -13.51 -0.24
CA TRP A 46 -24.58 -13.81 -1.66
C TRP A 46 -26.00 -14.23 -2.05
N GLY A 47 -26.60 -15.15 -1.28
CA GLY A 47 -27.97 -15.62 -1.50
C GLY A 47 -29.01 -14.51 -1.38
N ASN A 48 -28.81 -13.52 -0.50
CA ASN A 48 -29.71 -12.37 -0.35
C ASN A 48 -29.52 -11.33 -1.47
N ASN A 49 -28.28 -11.12 -1.91
CA ASN A 49 -27.91 -10.08 -2.87
C ASN A 49 -28.36 -10.41 -4.30
N ALA A 50 -28.19 -11.66 -4.74
CA ALA A 50 -28.44 -12.03 -6.13
C ALA A 50 -29.89 -11.82 -6.60
N PRO A 51 -30.94 -12.22 -5.83
CA PRO A 51 -32.32 -11.92 -6.20
C PRO A 51 -32.60 -10.43 -6.33
N LYS A 52 -31.98 -9.58 -5.48
CA LYS A 52 -32.17 -8.12 -5.54
C LYS A 52 -31.60 -7.50 -6.81
N ILE A 53 -30.47 -8.00 -7.30
CA ILE A 53 -29.92 -7.57 -8.59
C ILE A 53 -30.73 -8.12 -9.77
N LYS A 54 -31.19 -9.38 -9.70
CA LYS A 54 -32.08 -9.96 -10.71
C LYS A 54 -33.35 -9.12 -10.88
N ASP A 55 -34.08 -8.90 -9.80
CA ASP A 55 -35.35 -8.16 -9.82
C ASP A 55 -35.15 -6.71 -10.31
N LEU A 56 -34.02 -6.10 -9.93
CA LEU A 56 -33.65 -4.76 -10.38
C LEU A 56 -33.36 -4.71 -11.89
N LEU A 57 -32.65 -5.69 -12.43
CA LEU A 57 -32.37 -5.78 -13.87
C LEU A 57 -33.65 -6.05 -14.66
N GLU A 58 -34.53 -6.94 -14.18
CA GLU A 58 -35.85 -7.17 -14.79
C GLU A 58 -36.68 -5.89 -14.82
N LEU A 59 -36.72 -5.15 -13.70
CA LEU A 59 -37.45 -3.89 -13.62
C LEU A 59 -36.87 -2.80 -14.53
N SER A 60 -35.54 -2.77 -14.73
CA SER A 60 -34.88 -1.79 -15.59
C SER A 60 -35.16 -2.00 -17.08
N GLY A 61 -35.48 -3.22 -17.49
CA GLY A 61 -35.65 -3.59 -18.90
C GLY A 61 -34.33 -3.73 -19.68
N ILE A 62 -33.18 -3.74 -19.00
CA ILE A 62 -31.88 -3.99 -19.64
C ILE A 62 -31.86 -5.41 -20.20
N THR A 63 -31.31 -5.55 -21.41
CA THR A 63 -31.02 -6.83 -22.03
C THR A 63 -29.56 -6.88 -22.45
N ASP A 64 -28.96 -8.08 -22.49
CA ASP A 64 -27.58 -8.30 -22.95
C ASP A 64 -26.51 -7.58 -22.10
N SER A 65 -26.72 -7.52 -20.78
CA SER A 65 -25.66 -7.15 -19.84
C SER A 65 -24.79 -8.37 -19.46
N TYR A 66 -23.57 -8.10 -19.01
CA TYR A 66 -22.73 -9.09 -18.36
C TYR A 66 -22.63 -8.73 -16.87
N ILE A 67 -22.64 -9.72 -16.00
CA ILE A 67 -22.71 -9.51 -14.55
C ILE A 67 -21.55 -10.21 -13.89
N THR A 68 -20.94 -9.52 -12.95
CA THR A 68 -19.93 -10.09 -12.07
C THR A 68 -20.30 -9.85 -10.61
N PHE A 69 -20.07 -10.83 -9.75
CA PHE A 69 -20.17 -10.70 -8.30
C PHE A 69 -18.84 -10.97 -7.63
N GLU A 70 -18.60 -10.25 -6.53
CA GLU A 70 -17.36 -10.29 -5.75
C GLU A 70 -16.13 -10.08 -6.64
N HIS A 71 -16.12 -8.96 -7.36
CA HIS A 71 -15.04 -8.58 -8.26
C HIS A 71 -13.86 -8.07 -7.44
N LEU A 72 -12.76 -8.82 -7.40
CA LEU A 72 -11.50 -8.43 -6.78
C LEU A 72 -10.94 -7.19 -7.50
N VAL A 73 -10.77 -6.11 -6.76
CA VAL A 73 -10.12 -4.93 -7.33
C VAL A 73 -8.60 -5.15 -7.37
N PRO A 74 -7.88 -4.52 -8.32
CA PRO A 74 -6.44 -4.69 -8.46
C PRO A 74 -5.66 -4.48 -7.16
N TYR A 75 -4.53 -5.16 -6.97
CA TYR A 75 -3.62 -4.96 -5.83
C TYR A 75 -4.25 -5.00 -4.43
N ASN A 76 -5.49 -5.47 -4.27
CA ASN A 76 -6.07 -5.70 -2.97
C ASN A 76 -7.04 -6.90 -2.96
N MET A 77 -7.33 -7.43 -1.78
CA MET A 77 -8.24 -8.56 -1.58
C MET A 77 -9.71 -8.13 -1.44
N LYS A 78 -10.00 -6.84 -1.64
CA LYS A 78 -11.37 -6.32 -1.55
C LYS A 78 -12.12 -6.63 -2.80
N ARG A 79 -13.40 -6.87 -2.60
CA ARG A 79 -14.30 -7.30 -3.64
C ARG A 79 -15.45 -6.32 -3.70
N ILE A 80 -15.77 -5.92 -4.92
CA ILE A 80 -16.98 -5.16 -5.18
C ILE A 80 -18.13 -6.15 -5.31
N ASP A 81 -19.22 -5.90 -4.59
CA ASP A 81 -20.34 -6.84 -4.48
C ASP A 81 -20.89 -7.23 -5.86
N CYS A 82 -21.17 -6.25 -6.72
CA CYS A 82 -21.69 -6.48 -8.07
C CYS A 82 -21.14 -5.45 -9.06
N ILE A 83 -20.77 -5.89 -10.26
CA ILE A 83 -20.47 -5.01 -11.40
C ILE A 83 -21.26 -5.46 -12.62
N LEU A 84 -21.91 -4.50 -13.27
CA LEU A 84 -22.69 -4.65 -14.49
C LEU A 84 -21.96 -3.99 -15.65
N TYR A 85 -21.96 -4.67 -16.80
CA TYR A 85 -21.27 -4.21 -18.00
C TYR A 85 -22.26 -4.06 -19.15
N GLY A 86 -22.08 -3.01 -19.95
CA GLY A 86 -22.91 -2.75 -21.12
C GLY A 86 -22.66 -1.37 -21.72
N ARG A 87 -23.56 -0.94 -22.60
CA ARG A 87 -23.48 0.37 -23.25
C ARG A 87 -24.61 1.29 -22.80
N ASN A 88 -24.28 2.55 -22.58
CA ASN A 88 -25.27 3.57 -22.29
C ASN A 88 -26.16 3.86 -23.51
N LEU A 89 -27.18 4.71 -23.34
CA LEU A 89 -28.09 5.08 -24.43
C LEU A 89 -27.43 5.80 -25.61
N LEU A 90 -26.21 6.33 -25.44
CA LEU A 90 -25.38 6.95 -26.48
C LEU A 90 -24.46 5.93 -27.20
N GLY A 91 -24.46 4.67 -26.77
CA GLY A 91 -23.62 3.61 -27.34
C GLY A 91 -22.18 3.56 -26.78
N GLN A 92 -21.86 4.36 -25.76
CA GLN A 92 -20.56 4.35 -25.11
C GLN A 92 -20.48 3.18 -24.12
N GLY A 93 -19.33 2.51 -24.06
CA GLY A 93 -19.09 1.43 -23.10
C GLY A 93 -19.08 1.96 -21.66
N ASN A 94 -19.84 1.32 -20.79
CA ASN A 94 -20.04 1.76 -19.42
C ASN A 94 -20.01 0.58 -18.44
N VAL A 95 -19.40 0.83 -17.28
CA VAL A 95 -19.26 -0.12 -16.18
C VAL A 95 -19.98 0.45 -14.97
N VAL A 96 -21.01 -0.23 -14.48
CA VAL A 96 -21.74 0.18 -13.27
C VAL A 96 -21.38 -0.75 -12.13
N HIS A 97 -20.68 -0.24 -11.13
CA HIS A 97 -20.39 -1.00 -9.91
C HIS A 97 -21.36 -0.63 -8.79
N ILE A 98 -21.82 -1.65 -8.08
CA ILE A 98 -22.90 -1.56 -7.09
C ILE A 98 -22.39 -2.13 -5.77
N GLU A 99 -22.33 -1.28 -4.76
CA GLU A 99 -22.15 -1.70 -3.37
C GLU A 99 -23.51 -2.06 -2.76
N LEU A 100 -23.66 -3.28 -2.27
CA LEU A 100 -24.91 -3.82 -1.72
C LEU A 100 -24.87 -3.83 -0.19
N LYS A 101 -25.78 -3.09 0.44
CA LYS A 101 -25.92 -3.09 1.90
C LYS A 101 -27.27 -3.66 2.32
N GLN A 102 -27.23 -4.66 3.19
CA GLN A 102 -28.43 -5.25 3.80
C GLN A 102 -28.96 -4.42 4.99
N TRP A 103 -28.55 -3.15 5.11
CA TRP A 103 -28.83 -2.29 6.26
C TRP A 103 -30.32 -1.93 6.35
N SER A 104 -30.83 -1.83 7.57
CA SER A 104 -32.18 -1.34 7.87
C SER A 104 -32.12 -0.06 8.71
N ASN A 105 -33.20 0.71 8.74
CA ASN A 105 -33.27 1.97 9.50
C ASN A 105 -32.95 1.80 11.00
N LYS A 106 -33.25 0.64 11.61
CA LYS A 106 -32.94 0.35 13.02
C LYS A 106 -31.45 0.13 13.26
N GLY A 107 -30.73 -0.32 12.24
CA GLY A 107 -29.31 -0.66 12.33
C GLY A 107 -28.38 0.47 11.94
N VAL A 108 -28.88 1.68 11.63
CA VAL A 108 -28.04 2.80 11.18
C VAL A 108 -28.38 4.07 11.95
N GLN A 109 -27.35 4.74 12.47
CA GLN A 109 -27.45 6.01 13.17
C GLN A 109 -26.44 7.01 12.57
N ALA A 110 -26.77 8.30 12.67
CA ALA A 110 -25.85 9.36 12.27
C ALA A 110 -24.59 9.30 13.15
N ALA A 111 -23.41 9.44 12.56
CA ALA A 111 -22.18 9.50 13.33
C ALA A 111 -22.14 10.80 14.16
N ILE A 112 -21.85 10.68 15.46
CA ILE A 112 -21.75 11.81 16.41
C ILE A 112 -20.54 12.71 16.08
N SER A 113 -19.50 12.18 15.44
CA SER A 113 -18.34 12.95 14.97
C SER A 113 -18.41 13.18 13.47
N GLU A 114 -18.47 14.44 13.03
CA GLU A 114 -18.17 14.80 11.66
C GLU A 114 -16.71 14.43 11.35
N GLY A 115 -16.52 13.36 10.60
CA GLY A 115 -15.23 13.03 9.98
C GLY A 115 -14.78 14.07 8.94
N ASN A 116 -15.50 15.19 8.79
CA ASN A 116 -15.31 16.17 7.74
C ASN A 116 -14.16 17.13 8.06
N PHE A 117 -13.07 17.05 7.29
CA PHE A 117 -12.27 18.23 7.02
C PHE A 117 -13.12 19.06 6.06
N ASN A 118 -13.93 19.99 6.56
CA ASN A 118 -14.45 21.07 5.71
C ASN A 118 -13.23 21.94 5.37
N ILE A 119 -12.54 21.58 4.28
CA ILE A 119 -11.71 22.53 3.56
C ILE A 119 -12.67 23.17 2.59
N ASP A 120 -12.97 24.45 2.75
CA ASP A 120 -13.84 25.19 1.82
C ASP A 120 -13.23 25.34 0.41
N GLU A 121 -12.52 24.34 -0.13
CA GLU A 121 -12.06 24.26 -1.53
C GLU A 121 -11.27 22.97 -1.86
N ILE A 122 -11.05 22.03 -0.91
CA ILE A 122 -10.48 20.71 -1.21
C ILE A 122 -11.38 19.64 -0.57
N SER A 123 -12.32 19.14 -1.38
CA SER A 123 -13.30 18.12 -1.00
C SER A 123 -12.66 16.73 -0.92
N ASP A 124 -11.96 16.42 0.18
CA ASP A 124 -11.77 15.03 0.61
C ASP A 124 -12.38 14.77 1.98
N VAL A 125 -13.66 15.11 2.06
CA VAL A 125 -14.53 14.79 3.18
C VAL A 125 -14.78 13.28 3.16
N THR A 126 -14.45 12.57 4.24
CA THR A 126 -14.86 11.17 4.43
C THR A 126 -16.12 11.10 5.24
N TYR A 127 -17.19 10.69 4.59
CA TYR A 127 -18.51 10.59 5.20
C TYR A 127 -18.69 9.24 5.92
N LYS A 128 -19.16 9.26 7.17
CA LYS A 128 -19.30 8.06 8.06
C LYS A 128 -20.69 7.96 8.67
N VAL A 129 -21.08 6.74 9.07
CA VAL A 129 -22.28 6.43 9.84
C VAL A 129 -21.99 5.37 10.90
N GLN A 130 -22.83 5.29 11.94
CA GLN A 130 -22.78 4.17 12.90
C GLN A 130 -23.74 3.09 12.41
N ALA A 131 -23.23 1.88 12.12
CA ALA A 131 -24.04 0.79 11.60
C ALA A 131 -23.88 -0.49 12.44
N TYR A 132 -24.96 -1.26 12.57
CA TYR A 132 -24.94 -2.59 13.17
C TYR A 132 -24.40 -3.60 12.17
N THR A 133 -23.13 -3.96 12.33
CA THR A 133 -22.41 -4.88 11.44
C THR A 133 -21.42 -5.73 12.24
N GLY A 134 -21.23 -6.99 11.84
CA GLY A 134 -20.34 -7.91 12.54
C GLY A 134 -20.71 -8.14 14.01
N ARG A 135 -22.02 -8.24 14.30
CA ARG A 135 -22.61 -8.44 15.64
C ARG A 135 -22.42 -7.26 16.62
N GLY A 136 -22.19 -6.04 16.14
CA GLY A 136 -22.14 -4.85 17.00
C GLY A 136 -22.29 -3.53 16.26
N ASN A 137 -22.48 -2.43 17.00
CA ASN A 137 -22.49 -1.08 16.44
C ASN A 137 -21.06 -0.60 16.18
N ARG A 138 -20.75 -0.30 14.93
CA ARG A 138 -19.42 0.16 14.51
C ARG A 138 -19.52 1.44 13.71
N LEU A 139 -18.50 2.30 13.84
CA LEU A 139 -18.35 3.47 12.99
C LEU A 139 -17.76 3.03 11.65
N VAL A 140 -18.52 3.19 10.57
CA VAL A 140 -18.17 2.71 9.23
C VAL A 140 -18.30 3.83 8.19
N ALA A 141 -17.71 3.63 7.00
CA ALA A 141 -17.89 4.55 5.88
C ALA A 141 -19.37 4.58 5.45
N HIS A 142 -19.84 5.75 5.04
CA HIS A 142 -21.12 5.87 4.35
C HIS A 142 -21.10 5.03 3.05
N PRO A 143 -22.19 4.38 2.62
CA PRO A 143 -22.19 3.56 1.41
C PRO A 143 -21.68 4.31 0.17
N SER A 144 -22.18 5.53 -0.08
CA SER A 144 -21.64 6.41 -1.13
C SER A 144 -20.14 6.70 -1.03
N GLN A 145 -19.56 6.71 0.19
CA GLN A 145 -18.14 6.99 0.39
C GLN A 145 -17.29 5.78 0.02
N GLN A 146 -17.81 4.58 0.28
CA GLN A 146 -17.19 3.33 -0.14
C GLN A 146 -17.22 3.20 -1.67
N VAL A 147 -18.36 3.55 -2.28
CA VAL A 147 -18.53 3.62 -3.73
C VAL A 147 -17.56 4.61 -4.36
N ARG A 148 -17.41 5.83 -3.80
CA ARG A 148 -16.38 6.79 -4.24
C ARG A 148 -14.99 6.15 -4.22
N GLY A 149 -14.64 5.52 -3.10
CA GLY A 149 -13.35 4.84 -2.93
C GLY A 149 -13.08 3.80 -4.03
N TYR A 150 -14.04 2.92 -4.31
CA TYR A 150 -13.89 1.94 -5.39
C TYR A 150 -13.84 2.57 -6.78
N ASN A 151 -14.65 3.61 -7.02
CA ASN A 151 -14.67 4.31 -8.29
C ASN A 151 -13.32 4.96 -8.61
N ASP A 152 -12.79 5.72 -7.65
CA ASP A 152 -11.50 6.40 -7.75
C ASP A 152 -10.37 5.36 -7.88
N TYR A 153 -10.46 4.25 -7.14
CA TYR A 153 -9.50 3.14 -7.22
C TYR A 153 -9.49 2.47 -8.60
N LEU A 154 -10.64 2.03 -9.10
CA LEU A 154 -10.70 1.38 -10.42
C LEU A 154 -10.21 2.32 -11.53
N THR A 155 -10.57 3.60 -11.45
CA THR A 155 -10.13 4.62 -12.43
C THR A 155 -8.62 4.85 -12.37
N GLY A 156 -8.02 4.85 -11.19
CA GLY A 156 -6.58 5.08 -11.02
C GLY A 156 -5.69 3.90 -11.45
N PHE A 157 -6.23 2.68 -11.42
CA PHE A 157 -5.45 1.46 -11.62
C PHE A 157 -5.73 0.73 -12.95
N ILE A 158 -6.94 0.84 -13.51
CA ILE A 158 -7.32 0.14 -14.74
C ILE A 158 -7.19 1.10 -15.92
N GLU A 159 -6.32 0.78 -16.87
CA GLU A 159 -5.93 1.69 -17.94
C GLU A 159 -7.09 2.17 -18.82
N VAL A 160 -8.01 1.28 -19.21
CA VAL A 160 -9.17 1.67 -20.03
C VAL A 160 -10.13 2.62 -19.31
N LEU A 161 -10.13 2.62 -17.97
CA LEU A 161 -10.90 3.57 -17.16
C LEU A 161 -10.12 4.89 -17.00
N SER A 162 -8.82 4.81 -16.70
CA SER A 162 -7.94 5.99 -16.60
C SER A 162 -7.93 6.81 -17.88
N ASN A 163 -7.89 6.16 -19.04
CA ASN A 163 -7.89 6.80 -20.36
C ASN A 163 -9.30 7.22 -20.83
N LYS A 164 -10.33 6.95 -20.01
CA LYS A 164 -11.75 7.22 -20.32
C LYS A 164 -12.26 6.53 -21.59
N GLU A 165 -11.66 5.40 -21.96
CA GLU A 165 -12.15 4.56 -23.06
C GLU A 165 -13.42 3.80 -22.68
N LEU A 166 -13.59 3.52 -21.39
CA LEU A 166 -14.82 3.06 -20.77
C LEU A 166 -15.24 4.06 -19.70
N LEU A 167 -16.54 4.30 -19.62
CA LEU A 167 -17.14 5.05 -18.52
C LEU A 167 -17.28 4.13 -17.30
N ILE A 168 -17.19 4.72 -16.10
CA ILE A 168 -17.46 4.03 -14.85
C ILE A 168 -18.43 4.85 -14.01
N GLU A 169 -19.39 4.16 -13.43
CA GLU A 169 -20.38 4.71 -12.51
C GLU A 169 -20.45 3.85 -11.26
N GLY A 170 -20.44 4.50 -10.11
CA GLY A 170 -20.59 3.86 -8.81
C GLY A 170 -21.90 4.21 -8.14
N ILE A 171 -22.60 3.20 -7.63
CA ILE A 171 -23.84 3.37 -6.85
C ILE A 171 -23.84 2.48 -5.61
N ALA A 172 -24.54 2.93 -4.56
CA ALA A 172 -24.82 2.08 -3.39
C ALA A 172 -26.31 1.73 -3.37
N TYR A 173 -26.64 0.47 -3.08
CA TYR A 173 -28.02 0.02 -2.93
C TYR A 173 -28.25 -0.61 -1.55
N CYS A 174 -28.95 0.14 -0.70
CA CYS A 174 -29.34 -0.26 0.65
C CYS A 174 -30.76 -0.83 0.65
N TYR A 175 -30.93 -2.04 0.14
CA TYR A 175 -32.25 -2.57 -0.26
C TYR A 175 -33.22 -2.87 0.90
N ASN A 176 -32.72 -3.01 2.13
CA ASN A 176 -33.53 -3.16 3.34
C ASN A 176 -33.83 -1.82 4.05
N TYR A 177 -33.22 -0.73 3.57
CA TYR A 177 -33.38 0.60 4.14
C TYR A 177 -34.53 1.32 3.45
N ARG A 178 -35.29 2.12 4.20
CA ARG A 178 -36.43 2.88 3.67
C ARG A 178 -36.19 4.37 3.89
N LYS A 179 -36.12 5.14 2.81
CA LYS A 179 -35.86 6.60 2.85
C LYS A 179 -37.01 7.36 3.52
N ASN A 180 -38.24 6.88 3.35
CA ASN A 180 -39.44 7.45 3.96
C ASN A 180 -39.55 7.22 5.48
N VAL A 181 -38.70 6.37 6.09
CA VAL A 181 -38.69 6.10 7.54
C VAL A 181 -37.64 6.98 8.24
N LYS A 182 -38.04 7.68 9.32
CA LYS A 182 -37.16 8.51 10.15
C LYS A 182 -36.67 7.75 11.41
N PRO A 183 -35.46 8.06 11.94
CA PRO A 183 -34.48 8.99 11.40
C PRO A 183 -33.84 8.43 10.12
N ASN A 184 -33.64 9.30 9.14
CA ASN A 184 -33.07 8.90 7.85
C ASN A 184 -31.57 9.22 7.80
N ALA A 185 -30.79 8.48 8.59
CA ALA A 185 -29.38 8.74 8.82
C ALA A 185 -28.51 8.71 7.53
N LEU A 186 -28.87 7.92 6.51
CA LEU A 186 -28.09 7.86 5.25
C LEU A 186 -28.28 9.11 4.38
N TYR A 187 -29.36 9.88 4.57
CA TYR A 187 -29.69 11.04 3.74
C TYR A 187 -29.72 12.33 4.56
N ASP A 188 -28.89 12.37 5.60
CA ASP A 188 -28.63 13.62 6.31
C ASP A 188 -27.98 14.65 5.35
N ALA A 189 -28.33 15.93 5.50
CA ALA A 189 -27.88 17.01 4.63
C ALA A 189 -26.36 17.10 4.53
N ARG A 190 -25.63 16.65 5.55
CA ARG A 190 -24.18 16.58 5.51
C ARG A 190 -23.63 15.69 4.41
N TYR A 191 -24.41 14.74 3.87
CA TYR A 191 -23.98 13.84 2.80
C TYR A 191 -24.36 14.34 1.40
N ASP A 192 -25.04 15.48 1.27
CA ASP A 192 -25.61 15.95 0.01
C ASP A 192 -24.58 16.12 -1.12
N GLU A 193 -23.38 16.64 -0.80
CA GLU A 193 -22.30 16.78 -1.78
C GLU A 193 -21.87 15.41 -2.35
N LEU A 194 -21.67 14.42 -1.46
CA LEU A 194 -21.29 13.07 -1.86
C LEU A 194 -22.40 12.36 -2.63
N GLN A 195 -23.65 12.50 -2.15
CA GLN A 195 -24.83 11.87 -2.72
C GLN A 195 -25.17 12.40 -4.13
N LYS A 196 -24.73 13.62 -4.49
CA LYS A 196 -24.85 14.16 -5.87
C LYS A 196 -24.05 13.36 -6.88
N THR A 197 -22.85 12.91 -6.51
CA THR A 197 -21.93 12.18 -7.42
C THR A 197 -22.07 10.67 -7.28
N TYR A 198 -22.15 10.17 -6.04
CA TYR A 198 -22.23 8.76 -5.71
C TYR A 198 -23.51 8.51 -4.92
N LYS A 199 -24.62 8.28 -5.61
CA LYS A 199 -25.93 8.19 -4.96
C LYS A 199 -26.10 6.89 -4.19
N THR A 200 -26.64 6.98 -2.98
CA THR A 200 -27.18 5.81 -2.26
C THR A 200 -28.68 5.71 -2.56
N TYR A 201 -29.11 4.55 -3.04
CA TYR A 201 -30.52 4.23 -3.25
C TYR A 201 -31.03 3.36 -2.10
N ALA A 202 -32.18 3.72 -1.55
CA ALA A 202 -32.90 2.93 -0.57
C ALA A 202 -33.81 1.90 -1.28
N GLY A 203 -34.31 0.92 -0.53
CA GLY A 203 -35.20 -0.11 -1.08
C GLY A 203 -36.50 0.45 -1.67
N ASP A 204 -36.99 1.59 -1.17
CA ASP A 204 -38.16 2.32 -1.69
C ASP A 204 -37.85 3.22 -2.91
N GLU A 205 -36.58 3.34 -3.33
CA GLU A 205 -36.14 4.08 -4.52
C GLU A 205 -35.80 3.15 -5.71
N VAL A 206 -36.17 1.87 -5.65
CA VAL A 206 -35.82 0.85 -6.66
C VAL A 206 -36.23 1.23 -8.10
N GLN A 207 -37.35 1.93 -8.25
CA GLN A 207 -37.82 2.42 -9.56
C GLN A 207 -36.90 3.50 -10.15
N GLU A 208 -36.38 4.39 -9.30
CA GLU A 208 -35.43 5.41 -9.74
C GLU A 208 -34.08 4.77 -10.12
N LEU A 209 -33.62 3.81 -9.30
CA LEU A 209 -32.42 3.04 -9.58
C LEU A 209 -32.53 2.26 -10.90
N ALA A 210 -33.66 1.60 -11.15
CA ALA A 210 -33.92 0.87 -12.40
C ALA A 210 -33.83 1.79 -13.63
N LYS A 211 -34.45 2.99 -13.57
CA LYS A 211 -34.34 4.00 -14.63
C LYS A 211 -32.89 4.46 -14.84
N ARG A 212 -32.13 4.63 -13.76
CA ARG A 212 -30.71 5.03 -13.86
C ARG A 212 -29.86 3.96 -14.53
N LEU A 213 -30.09 2.69 -14.21
CA LEU A 213 -29.42 1.56 -14.85
C LEU A 213 -29.78 1.48 -16.34
N GLN A 214 -31.05 1.65 -16.70
CA GLN A 214 -31.46 1.65 -18.10
C GLN A 214 -30.75 2.75 -18.91
N SER A 215 -30.57 3.95 -18.33
CA SER A 215 -29.77 5.00 -18.96
C SER A 215 -28.29 4.62 -19.10
N ALA A 216 -27.75 3.90 -18.12
CA ALA A 216 -26.34 3.54 -18.03
C ALA A 216 -25.94 2.36 -18.93
N LEU A 217 -26.86 1.42 -19.17
CA LEU A 217 -26.57 0.09 -19.74
C LEU A 217 -27.59 -0.38 -20.80
N GLY A 218 -28.59 0.43 -21.12
CA GLY A 218 -29.76 0.03 -21.91
C GLY A 218 -29.52 -0.40 -23.36
N ARG A 219 -28.28 -0.30 -23.89
CA ARG A 219 -27.92 -0.81 -25.22
C ARG A 219 -27.22 -2.18 -25.21
N GLY A 220 -27.01 -2.82 -24.06
CA GLY A 220 -26.42 -4.16 -23.97
C GLY A 220 -24.93 -4.20 -24.34
N ASP A 221 -24.47 -5.24 -25.03
CA ASP A 221 -23.07 -5.51 -25.39
C ASP A 221 -22.16 -5.73 -24.15
N GLY A 222 -22.72 -6.32 -23.09
CA GLY A 222 -22.04 -6.44 -21.81
C GLY A 222 -20.76 -7.28 -21.85
N LEU A 223 -20.74 -8.37 -22.62
CA LEU A 223 -19.59 -9.27 -22.70
C LEU A 223 -18.36 -8.56 -23.32
N THR A 224 -18.57 -7.74 -24.34
CA THR A 224 -17.50 -6.95 -24.97
C THR A 224 -16.91 -5.96 -23.99
N ILE A 225 -17.74 -5.25 -23.24
CA ILE A 225 -17.29 -4.27 -22.23
C ILE A 225 -16.56 -4.97 -21.08
N PHE A 226 -17.08 -6.10 -20.60
CA PHE A 226 -16.40 -6.95 -19.62
C PHE A 226 -15.02 -7.39 -20.11
N ASN A 227 -14.92 -7.94 -21.33
CA ASN A 227 -13.66 -8.39 -21.90
C ASN A 227 -12.67 -7.25 -22.09
N LYS A 228 -13.15 -6.05 -22.46
CA LYS A 228 -12.30 -4.85 -22.58
C LYS A 228 -11.74 -4.42 -21.22
N MET A 229 -12.55 -4.44 -20.15
CA MET A 229 -12.09 -4.06 -18.81
C MET A 229 -11.16 -5.12 -18.20
N ILE A 230 -11.53 -6.40 -18.25
CA ILE A 230 -10.80 -7.47 -17.54
C ILE A 230 -9.40 -7.72 -18.12
N ASN A 231 -9.24 -7.52 -19.43
CA ASN A 231 -7.97 -7.67 -20.14
C ASN A 231 -7.17 -6.36 -20.20
N SER A 232 -7.71 -5.27 -19.66
CA SER A 232 -6.98 -4.01 -19.58
C SER A 232 -5.76 -4.15 -18.66
N PRO A 233 -4.59 -3.62 -19.05
CA PRO A 233 -3.44 -3.56 -18.17
C PRO A 233 -3.81 -2.87 -16.85
N ILE A 234 -3.42 -3.50 -15.74
CA ILE A 234 -3.40 -2.79 -14.47
C ILE A 234 -2.09 -2.01 -14.41
N ARG A 235 -2.20 -0.70 -14.22
CA ARG A 235 -1.06 0.13 -13.88
C ARG A 235 -0.90 0.11 -12.36
N PRO A 236 0.29 -0.17 -11.80
CA PRO A 236 0.57 0.17 -10.41
C PRO A 236 0.17 1.63 -10.20
N SER A 237 -0.43 1.97 -9.06
CA SER A 237 -0.55 3.38 -8.67
C SER A 237 0.79 4.02 -8.95
N LYS A 238 0.80 5.10 -9.74
CA LYS A 238 1.98 5.90 -10.05
C LYS A 238 2.96 5.85 -8.87
N LYS A 239 4.24 5.55 -9.14
CA LYS A 239 5.24 5.21 -8.12
C LYS A 239 5.17 6.22 -6.97
N LEU A 240 5.36 5.77 -5.72
CA LEU A 240 5.25 6.61 -4.51
C LEU A 240 5.77 8.04 -4.70
N LEU A 241 6.92 8.20 -5.36
CA LEU A 241 7.55 9.48 -5.66
C LEU A 241 6.82 10.35 -6.69
N GLU A 242 6.29 9.77 -7.76
CA GLU A 242 5.53 10.47 -8.81
C GLU A 242 4.26 11.06 -8.23
N SER A 243 3.56 10.23 -7.49
CA SER A 243 2.28 10.59 -6.90
C SER A 243 2.43 11.51 -5.69
N ALA A 244 3.54 11.40 -4.92
CA ALA A 244 3.86 12.39 -3.89
C ALA A 244 3.99 13.80 -4.47
N ALA A 245 4.65 13.93 -5.62
CA ALA A 245 4.82 15.21 -6.29
C ALA A 245 3.49 15.75 -6.85
N SER A 246 2.71 14.93 -7.55
CA SER A 246 1.38 15.32 -8.06
C SER A 246 0.39 15.65 -6.92
N LEU A 247 0.35 14.89 -5.82
CA LEU A 247 -0.50 15.21 -4.66
C LEU A 247 -0.16 16.59 -4.07
N ILE A 248 1.12 16.87 -3.87
CA ILE A 248 1.59 18.10 -3.22
C ILE A 248 1.42 19.29 -4.16
N HIS A 249 1.77 19.15 -5.44
CA HIS A 249 1.74 20.25 -6.41
C HIS A 249 0.40 20.44 -7.10
N GLU A 250 -0.14 19.39 -7.70
CA GLU A 250 -1.32 19.45 -8.58
C GLU A 250 -2.63 19.32 -7.80
N GLY A 251 -2.59 18.76 -6.59
CA GLY A 251 -3.78 18.59 -5.75
C GLY A 251 -4.74 17.52 -6.24
N ASN A 252 -4.29 16.67 -7.16
CA ASN A 252 -5.07 15.57 -7.68
C ASN A 252 -5.12 14.42 -6.65
N SER A 253 -6.07 14.49 -5.70
CA SER A 253 -6.29 13.46 -4.68
C SER A 253 -6.73 12.11 -5.27
N SER A 254 -7.25 12.10 -6.50
CA SER A 254 -7.69 10.86 -7.19
C SER A 254 -6.54 9.89 -7.51
N GLU A 255 -5.28 10.36 -7.54
CA GLU A 255 -4.12 9.51 -7.85
C GLU A 255 -3.67 8.61 -6.68
N PHE A 256 -4.22 8.85 -5.47
CA PHE A 256 -4.05 7.97 -4.31
C PHE A 256 -5.38 7.83 -3.57
N ALA A 257 -6.31 7.07 -4.15
CA ALA A 257 -7.47 6.58 -3.43
C ALA A 257 -6.99 5.75 -2.22
N LEU A 258 -7.02 6.35 -1.02
CA LEU A 258 -6.84 5.61 0.22
C LEU A 258 -7.98 4.59 0.32
N ILE A 259 -7.69 3.41 0.84
CA ILE A 259 -8.68 2.33 0.99
C ILE A 259 -8.95 2.03 2.46
N GLU A 260 -10.20 1.72 2.79
CA GLU A 260 -10.79 1.52 4.15
C GLU A 260 -9.88 1.82 5.35
N GLU A 261 -8.95 0.93 5.75
CA GLU A 261 -8.11 1.09 6.93
C GLU A 261 -7.18 2.30 6.84
N GLN A 262 -6.67 2.62 5.66
CA GLN A 262 -5.87 3.82 5.41
C GLN A 262 -6.73 5.08 5.54
N ILE A 263 -7.99 5.03 5.06
CA ILE A 263 -8.96 6.11 5.27
C ILE A 263 -9.25 6.27 6.77
N ILE A 264 -9.44 5.16 7.50
CA ILE A 264 -9.67 5.18 8.95
C ILE A 264 -8.46 5.80 9.64
N ALA A 265 -7.25 5.33 9.35
CA ALA A 265 -6.00 5.82 9.92
C ALA A 265 -5.82 7.32 9.67
N ARG A 266 -5.93 7.75 8.41
CA ARG A 266 -5.91 9.17 8.02
C ARG A 266 -6.92 9.96 8.84
N ASN A 267 -8.16 9.50 8.91
CA ASN A 267 -9.23 10.27 9.55
C ASN A 267 -9.06 10.39 11.06
N VAL A 268 -8.57 9.34 11.72
CA VAL A 268 -8.24 9.39 13.15
C VAL A 268 -7.12 10.41 13.40
N ILE A 269 -6.09 10.42 12.54
CA ILE A 269 -5.01 11.41 12.62
C ILE A 269 -5.54 12.83 12.40
N LEU A 270 -6.33 13.03 11.36
CA LEU A 270 -6.93 14.31 11.04
C LEU A 270 -7.89 14.82 12.14
N ASP A 271 -8.68 13.95 12.77
CA ASP A 271 -9.53 14.32 13.91
C ASP A 271 -8.71 14.82 15.10
N LYS A 272 -7.60 14.14 15.42
CA LYS A 272 -6.66 14.61 16.44
C LYS A 272 -6.03 15.95 16.07
N ILE A 273 -5.68 16.16 14.80
CA ILE A 273 -5.14 17.44 14.31
C ILE A 273 -6.14 18.58 14.44
N ARG A 274 -7.43 18.35 14.19
CA ARG A 274 -8.46 19.38 14.40
C ARG A 274 -8.56 19.80 15.86
N LYS A 275 -8.41 18.83 16.76
CA LYS A 275 -8.48 19.02 18.21
C LYS A 275 -7.12 19.36 18.82
N ILE A 276 -6.15 19.84 18.02
CA ILE A 276 -4.89 20.37 18.57
C ILE A 276 -5.23 21.39 19.65
N GLY A 277 -4.92 21.01 20.89
CA GLY A 277 -5.20 21.76 22.09
C GLY A 277 -3.98 21.78 23.01
N LYS A 278 -4.21 21.89 24.32
CA LYS A 278 -3.11 21.98 25.30
C LYS A 278 -2.39 20.66 25.54
N LYS A 279 -3.03 19.51 25.31
CA LYS A 279 -2.45 18.18 25.57
C LYS A 279 -1.80 17.61 24.31
N LYS A 280 -0.56 17.13 24.44
CA LYS A 280 0.17 16.44 23.36
C LYS A 280 -0.56 15.17 22.94
N SER A 281 -0.44 14.80 21.67
CA SER A 281 -0.92 13.50 21.17
C SER A 281 0.18 12.75 20.43
N VAL A 282 0.31 11.46 20.72
CA VAL A 282 1.19 10.54 20.01
C VAL A 282 0.33 9.47 19.34
N ILE A 283 0.44 9.36 18.02
CA ILE A 283 -0.33 8.44 17.21
C ILE A 283 0.64 7.42 16.60
N ILE A 284 0.37 6.13 16.80
CA ILE A 284 1.18 5.03 16.29
C ILE A 284 0.37 4.30 15.22
N VAL A 285 0.85 4.33 13.98
CA VAL A 285 0.28 3.62 12.84
C VAL A 285 1.18 2.44 12.52
N LYS A 286 0.76 1.24 12.94
CA LYS A 286 1.47 0.00 12.68
C LYS A 286 1.03 -0.60 11.36
N GLY A 287 1.95 -1.22 10.65
CA GLY A 287 1.61 -2.08 9.52
C GLY A 287 2.84 -2.64 8.84
N GLY A 288 2.70 -3.80 8.22
CA GLY A 288 3.77 -4.45 7.47
C GLY A 288 4.24 -3.70 6.21
N PRO A 289 5.15 -4.30 5.43
CA PRO A 289 5.44 -3.93 4.06
C PRO A 289 4.15 -3.71 3.24
N GLY A 290 4.04 -2.59 2.51
CA GLY A 290 3.00 -2.44 1.48
C GLY A 290 1.63 -2.04 1.99
N THR A 291 1.49 -1.80 3.29
CA THR A 291 0.22 -1.37 3.89
C THR A 291 -0.17 0.09 3.59
N GLY A 292 0.69 0.84 2.90
CA GLY A 292 0.44 2.23 2.51
C GLY A 292 0.75 3.29 3.58
N LYS A 293 1.58 2.97 4.59
CA LYS A 293 2.01 3.91 5.64
C LYS A 293 2.52 5.26 5.10
N THR A 294 3.52 5.22 4.20
CA THR A 294 4.07 6.43 3.59
C THR A 294 3.03 7.19 2.77
N VAL A 295 2.12 6.48 2.10
CA VAL A 295 1.03 7.09 1.33
C VAL A 295 0.10 7.87 2.26
N ILE A 296 -0.29 7.31 3.40
CA ILE A 296 -1.09 8.02 4.42
C ILE A 296 -0.36 9.28 4.89
N ALA A 297 0.93 9.17 5.20
CA ALA A 297 1.74 10.30 5.66
C ALA A 297 1.78 11.45 4.63
N LEU A 298 2.06 11.14 3.38
CA LEU A 298 2.12 12.14 2.30
C LEU A 298 0.74 12.73 1.96
N HIS A 299 -0.31 11.92 2.05
CA HIS A 299 -1.68 12.38 1.88
C HIS A 299 -2.07 13.39 2.97
N ILE A 300 -1.74 13.12 4.23
CA ILE A 300 -1.98 14.05 5.35
C ILE A 300 -1.14 15.31 5.16
N LEU A 301 0.14 15.18 4.79
CA LEU A 301 1.01 16.32 4.52
C LEU A 301 0.42 17.25 3.45
N SER A 302 -0.06 16.68 2.33
CA SER A 302 -0.68 17.45 1.25
C SER A 302 -1.94 18.20 1.71
N ILE A 303 -2.83 17.51 2.44
CA ILE A 303 -4.04 18.11 3.04
C ILE A 303 -3.68 19.31 3.91
N LEU A 304 -2.74 19.14 4.83
CA LEU A 304 -2.39 20.18 5.80
C LEU A 304 -1.62 21.34 5.16
N ALA A 305 -0.78 21.07 4.17
CA ALA A 305 -0.02 22.10 3.45
C ALA A 305 -0.93 23.07 2.70
N LYS A 306 -2.08 22.59 2.22
CA LYS A 306 -3.08 23.37 1.48
C LYS A 306 -4.18 23.95 2.36
N HIS A 307 -4.15 23.66 3.65
CA HIS A 307 -5.19 24.09 4.57
C HIS A 307 -5.17 25.62 4.81
N LYS A 308 -6.36 26.23 4.98
CA LYS A 308 -6.51 27.68 5.26
C LYS A 308 -5.78 28.08 6.55
N LYS A 309 -6.03 27.34 7.64
CA LYS A 309 -5.22 27.45 8.86
C LYS A 309 -3.82 26.91 8.55
N LYS A 310 -2.81 27.77 8.70
CA LYS A 310 -1.40 27.42 8.52
C LYS A 310 -0.96 26.59 9.72
N TYR A 311 -0.69 25.31 9.47
CA TYR A 311 -0.05 24.41 10.42
C TYR A 311 1.46 24.39 10.18
N ASN A 312 2.25 24.43 11.25
CA ASN A 312 3.67 24.12 11.16
C ASN A 312 3.86 22.60 11.10
N ILE A 313 4.00 22.07 9.88
CA ILE A 313 4.02 20.62 9.61
C ILE A 313 5.33 20.18 9.01
N HIS A 314 5.80 19.00 9.42
CA HIS A 314 6.96 18.36 8.82
C HIS A 314 6.70 16.88 8.59
N TYR A 315 7.19 16.37 7.47
CA TYR A 315 7.40 14.96 7.21
C TYR A 315 8.86 14.64 7.50
N ALA A 316 9.09 13.57 8.24
CA ALA A 316 10.41 13.16 8.68
C ALA A 316 10.64 11.68 8.45
N THR A 317 11.82 11.34 7.93
CA THR A 317 12.30 9.96 7.88
C THR A 317 13.83 9.94 8.03
N LYS A 318 14.39 8.81 8.45
CA LYS A 318 15.85 8.61 8.41
C LYS A 318 16.35 8.29 7.00
N SER A 319 15.46 7.85 6.11
CA SER A 319 15.80 7.43 4.75
C SER A 319 16.12 8.63 3.87
N LYS A 320 17.42 8.94 3.73
CA LYS A 320 17.89 9.95 2.76
C LYS A 320 17.47 9.64 1.32
N PRO A 321 17.54 8.38 0.82
CA PRO A 321 17.09 8.07 -0.52
C PRO A 321 15.61 8.42 -0.75
N LEU A 322 14.73 8.12 0.22
CA LEU A 322 13.31 8.47 0.14
C LEU A 322 13.10 10.00 0.14
N LEU A 323 13.78 10.73 1.03
CA LEU A 323 13.70 12.20 1.09
C LEU A 323 14.14 12.85 -0.22
N GLU A 324 15.29 12.46 -0.75
CA GLU A 324 15.84 13.04 -1.97
C GLU A 324 15.03 12.61 -3.20
N GLY A 325 14.52 11.37 -3.22
CA GLY A 325 13.61 10.90 -4.26
C GLY A 325 12.33 11.73 -4.35
N ILE A 326 11.71 12.05 -3.21
CA ILE A 326 10.52 12.91 -3.18
C ILE A 326 10.91 14.32 -3.66
N LYS A 327 11.98 14.90 -3.11
CA LYS A 327 12.46 16.25 -3.46
C LYS A 327 12.88 16.38 -4.93
N TYR A 328 13.37 15.31 -5.54
CA TYR A 328 13.79 15.26 -6.94
C TYR A 328 12.59 15.42 -7.88
N ARG A 329 11.42 14.88 -7.50
CA ARG A 329 10.19 14.99 -8.29
C ARG A 329 9.46 16.32 -8.10
N LEU A 330 9.75 17.07 -7.03
CA LEU A 330 9.20 18.42 -6.85
C LEU A 330 9.90 19.42 -7.78
N PRO A 331 9.18 20.41 -8.37
CA PRO A 331 9.75 21.45 -9.22
C PRO A 331 10.96 22.14 -8.59
N ARG A 332 11.89 22.58 -9.45
CA ARG A 332 13.05 23.37 -9.02
C ARG A 332 12.57 24.63 -8.28
N GLY A 333 13.17 24.90 -7.12
CA GLY A 333 12.79 26.04 -6.26
C GLY A 333 11.52 25.84 -5.41
N SER A 334 10.85 24.68 -5.48
CA SER A 334 9.65 24.40 -4.67
C SER A 334 9.91 24.55 -3.17
N LYS A 335 9.13 25.43 -2.51
CA LYS A 335 9.15 25.58 -1.04
C LYS A 335 8.65 24.34 -0.31
N ALA A 336 7.92 23.44 -0.98
CA ALA A 336 7.48 22.17 -0.38
C ALA A 336 8.66 21.28 0.03
N LYS A 337 9.85 21.47 -0.57
CA LYS A 337 11.08 20.76 -0.18
C LYS A 337 11.46 20.98 1.30
N TYR A 338 11.05 22.11 1.89
CA TYR A 338 11.31 22.43 3.30
C TYR A 338 10.43 21.64 4.27
N LEU A 339 9.33 21.03 3.80
CA LEU A 339 8.48 20.16 4.62
C LEU A 339 9.12 18.79 4.90
N PHE A 340 10.19 18.44 4.18
CA PHE A 340 10.84 17.13 4.21
C PHE A 340 12.18 17.19 4.93
N SER A 341 12.21 16.64 6.13
CA SER A 341 13.36 16.69 7.04
C SER A 341 13.90 15.31 7.37
N ASN A 342 15.20 15.26 7.66
CA ASN A 342 15.74 14.08 8.32
C ASN A 342 15.36 14.10 9.81
N ILE A 343 15.02 12.94 10.38
CA ILE A 343 14.68 12.82 11.81
C ILE A 343 15.78 13.32 12.76
N THR A 344 17.04 13.38 12.34
CA THR A 344 18.14 13.91 13.16
C THR A 344 18.12 15.43 13.30
N GLN A 345 17.25 16.15 12.60
CA GLN A 345 17.17 17.61 12.66
C GLN A 345 16.42 18.12 13.89
N PHE A 346 15.53 17.31 14.48
CA PHE A 346 14.59 17.71 15.54
C PHE A 346 15.22 17.83 16.93
N LEU A 347 16.47 18.28 17.01
CA LEU A 347 17.18 18.52 18.27
C LEU A 347 16.61 19.74 19.02
N PRO A 348 16.68 19.77 20.36
CA PRO A 348 16.26 20.93 21.15
C PRO A 348 16.93 22.25 20.77
N ALA A 349 18.16 22.19 20.26
CA ALA A 349 18.90 23.36 19.78
C ALA A 349 18.39 23.94 18.45
N ASN A 350 17.60 23.17 17.69
CA ASN A 350 17.02 23.61 16.42
C ASN A 350 15.51 23.85 16.53
N PHE A 351 14.82 23.15 17.44
CA PHE A 351 13.38 23.22 17.62
C PHE A 351 13.00 23.43 19.09
N GLU A 352 12.29 24.52 19.34
CA GLU A 352 11.64 24.76 20.63
C GLU A 352 10.58 23.70 20.90
N ARG A 353 10.27 23.53 22.19
CA ARG A 353 9.22 22.59 22.63
C ARG A 353 7.89 23.01 22.01
N ASP A 354 7.15 22.06 21.45
CA ASP A 354 5.83 22.29 20.86
C ASP A 354 5.80 23.31 19.70
N SER A 355 6.95 23.57 19.07
CA SER A 355 7.07 24.52 17.96
C SER A 355 6.44 24.01 16.65
N LEU A 356 6.31 22.70 16.49
CA LEU A 356 5.60 22.06 15.39
C LEU A 356 4.17 21.71 15.80
N ASP A 357 3.20 21.99 14.94
CA ASP A 357 1.83 21.54 15.14
C ASP A 357 1.71 20.03 14.88
N VAL A 358 2.33 19.55 13.79
CA VAL A 358 2.28 18.13 13.38
C VAL A 358 3.65 17.67 12.85
N LEU A 359 4.13 16.55 13.38
CA LEU A 359 5.32 15.87 12.88
C LEU A 359 4.96 14.43 12.46
N LEU A 360 5.02 14.18 11.15
CA LEU A 360 4.76 12.87 10.55
C LEU A 360 6.10 12.13 10.41
N VAL A 361 6.31 11.07 11.18
CA VAL A 361 7.55 10.30 11.24
C VAL A 361 7.35 8.97 10.54
N ASP A 362 7.97 8.83 9.37
CA ASP A 362 7.90 7.64 8.55
C ASP A 362 9.14 6.74 8.70
N GLU A 363 8.94 5.44 8.50
CA GLU A 363 9.93 4.39 8.80
C GLU A 363 10.47 4.50 10.25
N ALA A 364 9.56 4.68 11.21
CA ALA A 364 9.90 4.95 12.61
C ALA A 364 10.67 3.83 13.31
N HIS A 365 10.63 2.60 12.78
CA HIS A 365 11.50 1.50 13.22
C HIS A 365 12.99 1.80 13.06
N ARG A 366 13.37 2.76 12.20
CA ARG A 366 14.77 3.19 12.00
C ARG A 366 15.27 4.19 13.05
N ILE A 367 14.41 4.63 13.97
CA ILE A 367 14.78 5.58 15.03
C ILE A 367 15.89 4.99 15.90
N SER A 368 16.83 5.87 16.30
CA SER A 368 18.02 5.50 17.08
C SER A 368 17.81 5.77 18.58
N ASN A 369 18.60 5.10 19.42
CA ASN A 369 18.52 5.32 20.87
C ASN A 369 18.87 6.75 21.28
N ASN A 370 19.85 7.35 20.61
CA ASN A 370 20.30 8.71 20.90
C ASN A 370 19.92 9.64 19.73
N ALA A 371 19.50 10.87 20.04
CA ALA A 371 19.23 11.89 19.04
C ALA A 371 20.49 12.41 18.34
N ASN A 372 21.66 12.31 18.99
CA ASN A 372 22.93 12.73 18.44
C ASN A 372 23.48 11.70 17.43
N ASN A 373 24.10 12.22 16.38
CA ASN A 373 24.89 11.44 15.42
C ASN A 373 26.34 11.97 15.34
N GLN A 374 27.18 11.32 14.54
CA GLN A 374 28.60 11.70 14.37
C GLN A 374 28.81 13.12 13.84
N TYR A 375 27.80 13.69 13.18
CA TYR A 375 27.81 15.04 12.62
C TYR A 375 27.13 16.08 13.52
N THR A 376 26.68 15.70 14.72
CA THR A 376 26.01 16.61 15.64
C THR A 376 27.03 17.50 16.34
N PRO A 377 27.03 18.83 16.10
CA PRO A 377 27.96 19.76 16.73
C PRO A 377 27.88 19.71 18.25
N SER A 378 29.01 19.85 18.95
CA SER A 378 29.08 19.73 20.41
C SER A 378 28.08 20.64 21.14
N ASN A 379 27.88 21.86 20.66
CA ASN A 379 26.94 22.83 21.22
C ASN A 379 25.45 22.52 20.96
N LYS A 380 25.14 21.55 20.08
CA LYS A 380 23.77 21.10 19.78
C LYS A 380 23.44 19.73 20.36
N ARG A 381 24.39 19.09 21.05
CA ARG A 381 24.19 17.75 21.62
C ARG A 381 23.16 17.77 22.75
N THR A 382 22.46 16.65 22.90
CA THR A 382 21.45 16.46 23.94
C THR A 382 21.53 15.07 24.56
N ASN A 383 21.05 14.92 25.80
CA ASN A 383 20.94 13.60 26.45
C ASN A 383 19.60 12.91 26.14
N LEU A 384 18.71 13.57 25.39
CA LEU A 384 17.42 13.00 25.01
C LEU A 384 17.57 11.92 23.95
N SER A 385 16.72 10.90 24.03
CA SER A 385 16.54 9.93 22.95
C SER A 385 15.92 10.59 21.72
N GLN A 386 16.08 9.97 20.56
CA GLN A 386 15.52 10.52 19.32
C GLN A 386 13.98 10.58 19.34
N ILE A 387 13.30 9.63 19.99
CA ILE A 387 11.84 9.65 20.18
C ILE A 387 11.46 10.85 21.07
N GLN A 388 12.16 11.06 22.19
CA GLN A 388 11.91 12.21 23.08
C GLN A 388 12.09 13.53 22.35
N THR A 389 13.11 13.67 21.49
CA THR A 389 13.32 14.92 20.73
C THR A 389 12.18 15.20 19.75
N ILE A 390 11.64 14.15 19.10
CA ILE A 390 10.50 14.22 18.17
C ILE A 390 9.22 14.62 18.92
N VAL A 391 8.91 13.91 20.02
CA VAL A 391 7.72 14.16 20.84
C VAL A 391 7.81 15.54 21.50
N ARG A 392 9.00 15.97 21.94
CA ARG A 392 9.20 17.31 22.50
C ARG A 392 8.92 18.41 21.47
N ALA A 393 9.41 18.27 20.24
CA ALA A 393 9.32 19.31 19.22
C ALA A 393 7.90 19.54 18.67
N SER A 394 6.98 18.59 18.83
CA SER A 394 5.66 18.62 18.20
C SER A 394 4.48 18.49 19.19
N LYS A 395 3.37 19.15 18.88
CA LYS A 395 2.10 18.98 19.61
C LYS A 395 1.44 17.65 19.27
N ILE A 396 1.53 17.25 18.00
CA ILE A 396 1.13 15.93 17.52
C ILE A 396 2.30 15.25 16.81
N SER A 397 2.68 14.08 17.29
CA SER A 397 3.62 13.19 16.61
C SER A 397 2.88 11.97 16.07
N VAL A 398 3.04 11.69 14.78
CA VAL A 398 2.47 10.50 14.12
C VAL A 398 3.61 9.60 13.69
N PHE A 399 3.71 8.40 14.26
CA PHE A 399 4.75 7.42 13.96
C PHE A 399 4.19 6.31 13.08
N PHE A 400 4.72 6.18 11.87
CA PHE A 400 4.44 5.06 10.97
C PHE A 400 5.53 4.01 11.15
N ILE A 401 5.16 2.82 11.62
CA ILE A 401 6.12 1.82 12.08
C ILE A 401 5.80 0.39 11.61
N ASP A 402 6.88 -0.37 11.39
CA ASP A 402 6.85 -1.82 11.22
C ASP A 402 7.91 -2.43 12.14
N ASP A 403 7.48 -3.00 13.27
CA ASP A 403 8.40 -3.57 14.27
C ASP A 403 9.25 -4.73 13.70
N LYS A 404 8.81 -5.39 12.61
CA LYS A 404 9.57 -6.45 11.92
C LYS A 404 10.62 -5.91 10.91
N GLN A 405 10.69 -4.60 10.68
CA GLN A 405 11.64 -4.00 9.71
C GLN A 405 12.89 -3.38 10.34
N ALA A 406 13.07 -3.48 11.65
CA ALA A 406 14.35 -3.14 12.28
C ALA A 406 15.43 -4.14 11.85
N ILE A 407 16.52 -3.63 11.26
CA ILE A 407 17.60 -4.44 10.67
C ILE A 407 18.98 -4.11 11.27
N ARG A 408 19.05 -3.21 12.25
CA ARG A 408 20.31 -2.85 12.94
C ARG A 408 20.08 -2.74 14.44
N SER A 409 21.11 -3.06 15.20
CA SER A 409 21.15 -2.90 16.67
C SER A 409 20.95 -1.47 17.15
N VAL A 410 21.32 -0.48 16.33
CA VAL A 410 21.12 0.95 16.63
C VAL A 410 19.72 1.45 16.27
N GLU A 411 18.97 0.70 15.47
CA GLU A 411 17.58 1.00 15.10
C GLU A 411 16.67 0.36 16.15
N ILE A 412 16.47 1.08 17.25
CA ILE A 412 15.70 0.58 18.39
C ILE A 412 14.22 0.91 18.29
N GLY A 413 13.81 1.73 17.31
CA GLY A 413 12.45 2.22 17.18
C GLY A 413 11.45 1.07 17.22
N SER A 414 10.60 1.08 18.24
CA SER A 414 9.53 0.09 18.39
C SER A 414 8.25 0.77 18.85
N SER A 415 7.12 0.15 18.55
CA SER A 415 5.82 0.59 19.04
C SER A 415 5.79 0.74 20.57
N GLU A 416 6.52 -0.13 21.28
CA GLU A 416 6.62 -0.10 22.74
C GLU A 416 7.39 1.12 23.24
N LEU A 417 8.57 1.40 22.70
CA LEU A 417 9.35 2.58 23.10
C LEU A 417 8.63 3.89 22.79
N ILE A 418 7.91 3.96 21.67
CA ILE A 418 7.10 5.13 21.34
C ILE A 418 5.98 5.31 22.37
N ARG A 419 5.33 4.22 22.78
CA ARG A 419 4.28 4.24 23.81
C ARG A 419 4.81 4.71 25.17
N ASP A 420 5.98 4.23 25.58
CA ASP A 420 6.57 4.61 26.87
C ASP A 420 7.02 6.07 26.88
N CYS A 421 7.63 6.54 25.80
CA CYS A 421 7.91 7.97 25.64
C CYS A 421 6.62 8.81 25.65
N ALA A 422 5.54 8.34 25.04
CA ALA A 422 4.27 9.07 25.06
C ALA A 422 3.70 9.21 26.48
N LYS A 423 3.82 8.17 27.31
CA LYS A 423 3.44 8.21 28.74
C LYS A 423 4.30 9.22 29.52
N GLU A 424 5.61 9.25 29.28
CA GLU A 424 6.55 10.18 29.91
C GLU A 424 6.16 11.65 29.65
N TYR A 425 5.65 11.96 28.46
CA TYR A 425 5.18 13.30 28.09
C TYR A 425 3.70 13.56 28.42
N GLU A 426 3.04 12.65 29.16
CA GLU A 426 1.60 12.71 29.47
C GLU A 426 0.73 12.92 28.23
N ALA A 427 1.15 12.36 27.09
CA ALA A 427 0.46 12.53 25.82
C ALA A 427 -0.75 11.58 25.70
N ASP A 428 -1.78 12.01 24.97
CA ASP A 428 -2.83 11.10 24.51
C ASP A 428 -2.25 10.11 23.50
N ILE A 429 -2.45 8.81 23.72
CA ILE A 429 -1.94 7.76 22.84
C ILE A 429 -3.07 7.21 21.97
N VAL A 430 -2.84 7.11 20.67
CA VAL A 430 -3.75 6.43 19.74
C VAL A 430 -2.98 5.41 18.92
N GLU A 431 -3.44 4.17 18.89
CA GLU A 431 -2.83 3.10 18.08
C GLU A 431 -3.78 2.65 16.98
N ILE A 432 -3.24 2.49 15.78
CA ILE A 432 -3.96 2.07 14.59
C ILE A 432 -3.13 0.99 13.90
N GLU A 433 -3.76 -0.12 13.54
CA GLU A 433 -3.09 -1.22 12.85
C GLU A 433 -3.65 -1.38 11.43
N LEU A 434 -2.76 -1.32 10.45
CA LEU A 434 -3.05 -1.57 9.04
C LEU A 434 -2.81 -3.05 8.76
N LYS A 435 -3.89 -3.81 8.62
CA LYS A 435 -3.85 -5.27 8.52
C LYS A 435 -3.48 -5.81 7.12
N SER A 436 -3.56 -4.98 6.09
CA SER A 436 -3.53 -5.46 4.70
C SER A 436 -2.21 -5.13 3.97
N GLN A 437 -1.46 -6.16 3.56
CA GLN A 437 -0.10 -6.05 3.01
C GLN A 437 -0.09 -6.18 1.47
N PHE A 438 -0.40 -5.11 0.74
CA PHE A 438 -0.69 -5.16 -0.71
C PHE A 438 0.50 -5.17 -1.66
N ARG A 439 1.61 -5.84 -1.32
CA ARG A 439 2.89 -5.59 -2.02
C ARG A 439 3.13 -6.37 -3.33
N CYS A 440 2.27 -7.33 -3.72
CA CYS A 440 2.60 -8.26 -4.81
C CYS A 440 1.40 -8.61 -5.71
N ASN A 441 0.87 -7.63 -6.47
CA ASN A 441 -0.22 -7.87 -7.44
C ASN A 441 -1.49 -8.52 -6.85
N GLY A 442 -1.73 -8.34 -5.55
CA GLY A 442 -2.82 -9.00 -4.80
C GLY A 442 -2.50 -10.39 -4.26
N SER A 443 -1.26 -10.88 -4.37
CA SER A 443 -0.83 -12.16 -3.78
C SER A 443 -0.31 -11.97 -2.35
N ASP A 444 -1.23 -11.86 -1.38
CA ASP A 444 -0.88 -12.02 0.04
C ASP A 444 -0.12 -13.35 0.25
N ASN A 445 -0.46 -14.36 -0.56
CA ASN A 445 0.19 -15.66 -0.57
C ASN A 445 1.70 -15.62 -0.85
N TYR A 446 2.23 -14.68 -1.65
CA TYR A 446 3.68 -14.61 -1.88
C TYR A 446 4.42 -14.07 -0.65
N LEU A 447 3.89 -13.02 -0.02
CA LEU A 447 4.53 -12.45 1.18
C LEU A 447 4.42 -13.41 2.36
N ASP A 448 3.28 -14.06 2.53
CA ASP A 448 3.11 -15.10 3.55
C ASP A 448 4.05 -16.29 3.27
N TRP A 449 4.14 -16.74 2.02
CA TRP A 449 5.09 -17.78 1.62
C TRP A 449 6.53 -17.35 1.89
N LEU A 450 6.89 -16.10 1.56
CA LEU A 450 8.22 -15.57 1.80
C LEU A 450 8.54 -15.53 3.30
N GLU A 451 7.61 -15.07 4.14
CA GLU A 451 7.77 -15.10 5.60
C GLU A 451 7.94 -16.54 6.10
N GLN A 452 7.10 -17.47 5.63
CA GLN A 452 7.18 -18.87 6.03
C GLN A 452 8.52 -19.50 5.63
N VAL A 453 9.01 -19.22 4.42
CA VAL A 453 10.32 -19.69 3.94
C VAL A 453 11.46 -19.08 4.74
N ILE A 454 11.48 -17.75 4.92
CA ILE A 454 12.61 -17.02 5.51
C ILE A 454 12.68 -17.20 7.03
N TYR A 455 11.55 -17.33 7.73
CA TYR A 455 11.51 -17.58 9.18
C TYR A 455 11.39 -19.06 9.54
N ASN A 456 11.47 -19.97 8.56
CA ASN A 456 11.37 -21.41 8.77
C ASN A 456 10.05 -21.83 9.45
N GLU A 457 8.95 -21.15 9.11
CA GLU A 457 7.61 -21.50 9.56
C GLU A 457 6.98 -22.53 8.61
N PRO A 458 5.95 -23.29 9.06
CA PRO A 458 5.25 -24.20 8.19
C PRO A 458 4.66 -23.49 6.97
N ILE A 459 4.96 -23.99 5.77
CA ILE A 459 4.40 -23.44 4.53
C ILE A 459 2.91 -23.77 4.47
N LYS A 460 2.08 -22.72 4.47
CA LYS A 460 0.61 -22.79 4.36
C LYS A 460 0.09 -21.99 3.17
N SER A 461 0.93 -21.13 2.60
CA SER A 461 0.57 -20.21 1.53
C SER A 461 1.30 -20.60 0.25
N SER A 462 0.60 -20.55 -0.87
CA SER A 462 1.13 -20.83 -2.21
C SER A 462 0.64 -19.78 -3.20
N PHE A 463 1.47 -19.37 -4.15
CA PHE A 463 1.12 -18.40 -5.17
C PHE A 463 1.41 -18.96 -6.56
N LYS A 464 0.65 -18.54 -7.57
CA LYS A 464 0.88 -18.97 -8.95
C LYS A 464 1.81 -17.99 -9.67
N LYS A 465 2.53 -18.48 -10.69
CA LYS A 465 3.46 -17.64 -11.47
C LYS A 465 2.77 -16.44 -12.15
N GLU A 466 1.48 -16.55 -12.48
CA GLU A 466 0.72 -15.42 -13.04
C GLU A 466 0.33 -14.37 -11.99
N GLU A 467 0.37 -14.72 -10.71
CA GLU A 467 0.11 -13.79 -9.60
C GLU A 467 1.38 -13.02 -9.26
N PHE A 468 2.51 -13.71 -9.15
CA PHE A 468 3.82 -13.11 -8.89
C PHE A 468 4.95 -13.89 -9.60
N ASP A 469 5.75 -13.20 -10.43
CA ASP A 469 6.82 -13.84 -11.21
C ASP A 469 8.07 -14.03 -10.34
N PHE A 470 8.05 -15.07 -9.50
CA PHE A 470 9.21 -15.48 -8.70
C PHE A 470 10.08 -16.49 -9.47
N ARG A 471 11.40 -16.26 -9.52
CA ARG A 471 12.34 -17.16 -10.21
C ARG A 471 13.65 -17.29 -9.46
N VAL A 472 14.20 -18.50 -9.46
CA VAL A 472 15.53 -18.80 -8.92
C VAL A 472 16.48 -19.06 -10.08
N PHE A 473 17.58 -18.32 -10.12
CA PHE A 473 18.61 -18.39 -11.16
C PHE A 473 19.83 -19.17 -10.66
N ASP A 474 20.47 -19.90 -11.57
CA ASP A 474 21.69 -20.66 -11.29
C ASP A 474 22.97 -19.83 -11.47
N ASP A 475 22.88 -18.66 -12.10
CA ASP A 475 24.01 -17.78 -12.41
C ASP A 475 23.63 -16.29 -12.18
N PRO A 476 24.46 -15.51 -11.46
CA PRO A 476 24.15 -14.12 -11.12
C PRO A 476 24.26 -13.18 -12.33
N GLN A 477 25.04 -13.52 -13.36
CA GLN A 477 25.10 -12.74 -14.59
C GLN A 477 23.77 -12.83 -15.36
N THR A 478 23.21 -14.02 -15.49
CA THR A 478 21.90 -14.27 -16.09
C THR A 478 20.77 -13.57 -15.32
N LEU A 479 20.82 -13.61 -13.99
CA LEU A 479 19.91 -12.84 -13.13
C LEU A 479 19.94 -11.34 -13.51
N TYR A 480 21.13 -10.76 -13.57
CA TYR A 480 21.29 -9.33 -13.87
C TYR A 480 20.80 -8.96 -15.28
N GLU A 481 21.08 -9.81 -16.27
CA GLU A 481 20.62 -9.62 -17.65
C GLU A 481 19.09 -9.63 -17.74
N GLU A 482 18.41 -10.53 -17.05
CA GLU A 482 16.95 -10.55 -16.99
C GLU A 482 16.37 -9.32 -16.29
N ILE A 483 17.00 -8.86 -15.20
CA ILE A 483 16.59 -7.62 -14.51
C ILE A 483 16.78 -6.41 -15.43
N LYS A 484 17.87 -6.32 -16.20
CA LYS A 484 18.06 -5.28 -17.22
C LYS A 484 16.98 -5.33 -18.31
N LYS A 485 16.62 -6.51 -18.80
CA LYS A 485 15.53 -6.66 -19.77
C LYS A 485 14.22 -6.11 -19.20
N LYS A 486 13.94 -6.34 -17.91
CA LYS A 486 12.76 -5.78 -17.24
C LYS A 486 12.84 -4.26 -17.08
N ASP A 487 14.00 -3.69 -16.76
CA ASP A 487 14.18 -2.24 -16.62
C ASP A 487 14.05 -1.49 -17.98
N ASN A 488 14.38 -2.16 -19.09
CA ASN A 488 14.26 -1.61 -20.45
C ASN A 488 12.82 -1.58 -20.99
N VAL A 489 11.85 -2.17 -20.28
CA VAL A 489 10.43 -2.09 -20.68
C VAL A 489 9.89 -0.71 -20.31
N GLU A 490 9.25 -0.05 -21.27
CA GLU A 490 8.68 1.28 -21.07
C GLU A 490 7.74 1.33 -19.84
N ASN A 491 7.87 2.38 -19.02
CA ASN A 491 7.14 2.58 -17.76
C ASN A 491 7.34 1.50 -16.68
N GLN A 492 8.27 0.56 -16.87
CA GLN A 492 8.64 -0.44 -15.89
C GLN A 492 9.89 -0.03 -15.10
N THR A 493 10.07 -0.57 -13.90
CA THR A 493 11.28 -0.39 -13.08
C THR A 493 11.82 -1.73 -12.62
N ALA A 494 13.14 -1.88 -12.70
CA ALA A 494 13.79 -3.00 -12.06
C ALA A 494 15.13 -2.63 -11.42
N ARG A 495 15.46 -3.25 -10.29
CA ARG A 495 16.75 -3.01 -9.60
C ARG A 495 17.36 -4.31 -9.13
N LEU A 496 18.70 -4.33 -9.06
CA LEU A 496 19.46 -5.44 -8.51
C LEU A 496 19.97 -5.08 -7.11
N THR A 497 19.75 -5.98 -6.15
CA THR A 497 20.16 -5.83 -4.76
C THR A 497 20.92 -7.05 -4.29
N ALA A 498 21.68 -6.89 -3.20
CA ALA A 498 22.39 -8.00 -2.58
C ALA A 498 22.45 -7.85 -1.05
N GLY A 499 22.58 -8.98 -0.35
CA GLY A 499 22.99 -8.97 1.06
C GLY A 499 24.38 -8.35 1.23
N PHE A 500 24.64 -7.67 2.34
CA PHE A 500 25.89 -6.92 2.52
C PHE A 500 27.06 -7.84 2.92
N CYS A 501 27.52 -8.68 1.98
CA CYS A 501 28.55 -9.71 2.18
C CYS A 501 29.89 -9.43 1.50
N TRP A 502 29.99 -8.37 0.70
CA TRP A 502 31.19 -7.98 -0.04
C TRP A 502 31.78 -6.68 0.52
N PRO A 503 33.09 -6.43 0.33
CA PRO A 503 33.69 -5.13 0.63
C PRO A 503 32.91 -3.99 -0.02
N TRP A 504 33.05 -2.77 0.52
CA TRP A 504 32.48 -1.59 -0.10
C TRP A 504 33.52 -0.48 -0.14
N SER A 505 34.18 -0.40 -1.28
CA SER A 505 35.30 0.48 -1.57
C SER A 505 34.90 1.95 -1.45
N SER A 506 35.77 2.75 -0.82
CA SER A 506 35.60 4.20 -0.63
C SER A 506 36.15 5.04 -1.77
N ASP A 507 36.89 4.42 -2.67
CA ASP A 507 37.71 5.05 -3.69
C ASP A 507 37.34 4.51 -5.08
N LEU A 508 37.71 5.26 -6.11
CA LEU A 508 37.56 4.85 -7.51
C LEU A 508 38.70 3.92 -7.90
N ASP A 509 38.47 3.09 -8.92
CA ASP A 509 39.52 2.29 -9.53
C ASP A 509 40.51 3.16 -10.34
N GLU A 510 41.57 2.52 -10.85
CA GLU A 510 42.62 3.17 -11.65
C GLU A 510 42.10 3.87 -12.91
N ASN A 511 40.90 3.51 -13.39
CA ASN A 511 40.24 4.09 -14.56
C ASN A 511 39.20 5.15 -14.17
N GLY A 512 39.10 5.51 -12.89
CA GLY A 512 38.13 6.48 -12.38
C GLY A 512 36.70 5.95 -12.30
N ASN A 513 36.49 4.63 -12.31
CA ASN A 513 35.18 4.00 -12.17
C ASN A 513 34.95 3.45 -10.75
N LEU A 514 33.72 3.03 -10.45
CA LEU A 514 33.43 2.33 -9.20
C LEU A 514 34.05 0.94 -9.19
N VAL A 515 34.73 0.60 -8.09
CA VAL A 515 35.28 -0.75 -7.87
C VAL A 515 34.14 -1.77 -7.88
N LYS A 516 34.32 -2.85 -8.64
CA LYS A 516 33.34 -3.94 -8.77
C LYS A 516 33.43 -4.92 -7.60
N ASP A 517 33.09 -4.45 -6.40
CA ASP A 517 33.28 -5.21 -5.16
C ASP A 517 32.38 -6.47 -5.05
N VAL A 518 31.19 -6.47 -5.64
CA VAL A 518 30.25 -7.61 -5.58
C VAL A 518 30.72 -8.67 -6.56
N THR A 519 31.57 -9.57 -6.08
CA THR A 519 32.23 -10.62 -6.89
C THR A 519 31.71 -12.01 -6.53
N ILE A 520 31.25 -12.75 -7.53
CA ILE A 520 30.78 -14.14 -7.43
C ILE A 520 31.29 -14.88 -8.66
N ASP A 521 32.29 -15.74 -8.49
CA ASP A 521 32.99 -16.41 -9.59
C ASP A 521 33.43 -15.42 -10.68
N LYS A 522 32.76 -15.42 -11.84
CA LYS A 522 33.04 -14.52 -12.98
C LYS A 522 32.20 -13.24 -12.96
N PHE A 523 31.15 -13.19 -12.16
CA PHE A 523 30.29 -12.02 -12.03
C PHE A 523 30.94 -10.97 -11.14
N ALA A 524 30.93 -9.72 -11.59
CA ALA A 524 31.47 -8.58 -10.84
C ALA A 524 30.65 -7.32 -11.12
N MET A 525 30.13 -6.68 -10.07
CA MET A 525 29.42 -5.41 -10.17
C MET A 525 29.77 -4.47 -9.02
N PRO A 526 29.71 -3.15 -9.25
CA PRO A 526 29.92 -2.19 -8.17
C PRO A 526 28.69 -2.11 -7.29
N TRP A 527 28.90 -1.86 -5.99
CA TRP A 527 27.86 -1.33 -5.13
C TRP A 527 27.41 0.06 -5.61
N GLU A 528 26.29 0.53 -5.08
CA GLU A 528 25.99 1.95 -5.08
C GLU A 528 27.13 2.79 -4.47
N THR A 529 27.27 4.06 -4.87
CA THR A 529 28.45 4.85 -4.49
C THR A 529 28.54 5.07 -2.99
N LYS A 530 29.71 4.87 -2.38
CA LYS A 530 29.91 5.28 -0.99
C LYS A 530 29.76 6.79 -0.84
N ASP A 531 29.33 7.26 0.33
CA ASP A 531 29.14 8.69 0.62
C ASP A 531 30.44 9.51 0.59
N THR A 532 31.59 8.86 0.74
CA THR A 532 32.93 9.44 0.60
C THR A 532 33.28 9.82 -0.85
N ILE A 533 32.63 9.20 -1.85
CA ILE A 533 32.86 9.48 -3.27
C ILE A 533 32.00 10.70 -3.67
N THR A 534 32.64 11.86 -3.77
CA THR A 534 31.97 13.14 -4.08
C THR A 534 31.85 13.41 -5.57
N SER A 535 32.87 13.01 -6.35
CA SER A 535 32.87 13.07 -7.81
C SER A 535 32.33 11.75 -8.37
N ILE A 536 31.13 11.79 -8.94
CA ILE A 536 30.45 10.59 -9.43
C ILE A 536 30.88 10.35 -10.88
N PRO A 537 31.41 9.16 -11.22
CA PRO A 537 31.83 8.85 -12.58
C PRO A 537 30.65 8.89 -13.55
N GLU A 538 30.94 9.15 -14.82
CA GLU A 538 29.92 9.24 -15.86
C GLU A 538 29.06 7.96 -15.93
N GLY A 539 27.75 8.15 -16.02
CA GLY A 539 26.80 7.05 -16.12
C GLY A 539 26.50 6.31 -14.81
N TYR A 540 27.02 6.76 -13.67
CA TYR A 540 26.65 6.30 -12.33
C TYR A 540 25.89 7.38 -11.55
N VAL A 541 25.28 6.99 -10.43
CA VAL A 541 24.53 7.91 -9.56
C VAL A 541 24.95 7.78 -8.10
N LYS A 542 24.66 8.83 -7.32
CA LYS A 542 24.89 8.80 -5.88
C LYS A 542 24.02 7.70 -5.25
N TRP A 543 24.47 7.11 -4.14
CA TRP A 543 23.74 6.04 -3.46
C TRP A 543 22.30 6.39 -3.13
N TYR A 544 22.04 7.64 -2.75
CA TYR A 544 20.70 8.07 -2.41
C TYR A 544 19.81 8.30 -3.63
N GLU A 545 20.37 8.24 -4.84
CA GLU A 545 19.67 8.38 -6.12
C GLU A 545 19.48 7.03 -6.84
N TRP A 546 20.20 5.98 -6.42
CA TRP A 546 20.19 4.63 -6.99
C TRP A 546 18.77 4.09 -7.26
N ALA A 547 17.88 4.27 -6.29
CA ALA A 547 16.55 3.70 -6.35
C ALA A 547 15.62 4.38 -7.37
N TYR A 548 15.86 5.64 -7.76
CA TYR A 548 14.90 6.38 -8.61
C TYR A 548 15.47 6.97 -9.89
N LYS A 549 16.79 7.01 -10.05
CA LYS A 549 17.42 7.42 -11.30
C LYS A 549 17.68 6.22 -12.22
N PRO A 550 17.48 6.35 -13.55
CA PRO A 550 17.67 5.26 -14.51
C PRO A 550 19.02 4.55 -14.40
N GLU A 551 20.09 5.32 -14.19
CA GLU A 551 21.47 4.81 -14.13
C GLU A 551 21.72 3.86 -12.95
N GLY A 552 20.86 3.87 -11.93
CA GLY A 552 20.97 3.01 -10.75
C GLY A 552 20.99 1.51 -11.07
N ILE A 553 20.45 1.09 -12.23
CA ILE A 553 20.51 -0.30 -12.70
C ILE A 553 21.96 -0.81 -12.88
N LYS A 554 22.94 0.08 -13.06
CA LYS A 554 24.35 -0.28 -13.23
C LYS A 554 25.07 -0.58 -11.90
N GLN A 555 24.38 -0.43 -10.78
CA GLN A 555 24.91 -0.59 -9.42
C GLN A 555 24.05 -1.57 -8.63
N VAL A 556 24.67 -2.30 -7.71
CA VAL A 556 23.97 -3.16 -6.76
C VAL A 556 23.56 -2.32 -5.54
N GLY A 557 22.27 -2.30 -5.23
CA GLY A 557 21.76 -1.63 -4.03
C GLY A 557 21.88 -2.53 -2.80
N CYS A 558 22.19 -1.93 -1.65
CA CYS A 558 22.08 -2.64 -0.39
C CYS A 558 20.70 -2.43 0.25
N ILE A 559 20.47 -3.11 1.38
CA ILE A 559 19.23 -2.98 2.14
C ILE A 559 18.90 -1.51 2.53
N TYR A 560 19.91 -0.68 2.80
CA TYR A 560 19.72 0.67 3.34
C TYR A 560 19.17 1.67 2.32
N THR A 561 19.35 1.38 1.02
CA THR A 561 18.90 2.22 -0.09
C THR A 561 17.66 1.65 -0.77
N ALA A 562 17.50 0.34 -0.75
CA ALA A 562 16.28 -0.33 -1.20
C ALA A 562 15.09 -0.12 -0.23
N GLN A 563 15.34 0.07 1.06
CA GLN A 563 14.27 0.23 2.04
C GLN A 563 13.45 1.52 1.80
N GLY A 564 12.13 1.34 1.70
CA GLY A 564 11.17 2.43 1.44
C GLY A 564 10.85 2.60 -0.05
N PHE A 565 11.50 1.85 -0.94
CA PHE A 565 11.21 1.83 -2.37
C PHE A 565 10.46 0.56 -2.78
N GLU A 566 9.82 0.63 -3.94
CA GLU A 566 9.12 -0.46 -4.59
C GLU A 566 9.46 -0.39 -6.09
N PHE A 567 9.63 -1.55 -6.71
CA PHE A 567 10.00 -1.72 -8.12
C PHE A 567 9.03 -2.71 -8.76
N ASP A 568 8.82 -2.63 -10.07
CA ASP A 568 8.05 -3.68 -10.74
C ASP A 568 8.74 -5.04 -10.60
N TYR A 569 10.05 -5.09 -10.79
CA TYR A 569 10.86 -6.28 -10.62
C TYR A 569 12.06 -6.00 -9.71
N ILE A 570 12.40 -6.96 -8.85
CA ILE A 570 13.61 -6.89 -8.03
C ILE A 570 14.48 -8.13 -8.25
N GLY A 571 15.77 -7.92 -8.50
CA GLY A 571 16.79 -8.94 -8.42
C GLY A 571 17.41 -8.95 -7.03
N VAL A 572 17.55 -10.13 -6.41
CA VAL A 572 18.16 -10.30 -5.09
C VAL A 572 19.24 -11.37 -5.16
N ILE A 573 20.47 -10.96 -4.86
CA ILE A 573 21.60 -11.86 -4.64
C ILE A 573 21.64 -12.16 -3.14
N ILE A 574 21.28 -13.39 -2.77
CA ILE A 574 21.43 -13.90 -1.40
C ILE A 574 22.88 -14.28 -1.20
N GLY A 575 23.54 -13.51 -0.34
CA GLY A 575 24.94 -13.69 0.03
C GLY A 575 25.16 -14.92 0.90
N PRO A 576 26.44 -15.26 1.17
CA PRO A 576 26.82 -16.41 1.98
C PRO A 576 26.48 -16.29 3.48
N ASP A 577 25.89 -15.18 3.90
CA ASP A 577 25.43 -14.95 5.28
C ASP A 577 24.10 -15.66 5.61
N LEU A 578 23.39 -16.19 4.61
CA LEU A 578 22.23 -17.06 4.77
C LEU A 578 22.45 -18.36 3.97
N ARG A 579 22.28 -19.51 4.62
CA ARG A 579 22.48 -20.84 4.03
C ARG A 579 21.44 -21.83 4.53
N TYR A 580 21.27 -22.95 3.82
CA TYR A 580 20.41 -24.04 4.28
C TYR A 580 21.25 -25.18 4.85
N ASP A 581 20.98 -25.54 6.11
CA ASP A 581 21.60 -26.67 6.79
C ASP A 581 20.76 -27.93 6.53
N THR A 582 21.29 -28.84 5.70
CA THR A 582 20.60 -30.07 5.31
C THR A 582 20.49 -31.09 6.44
N GLU A 583 21.35 -31.04 7.46
CA GLU A 583 21.27 -31.94 8.61
C GLU A 583 20.19 -31.47 9.59
N LYS A 584 20.15 -30.16 9.87
CA LYS A 584 19.16 -29.56 10.77
C LYS A 584 17.83 -29.23 10.10
N GLN A 585 17.76 -29.33 8.78
CA GLN A 585 16.58 -29.02 7.96
C GLN A 585 16.08 -27.59 8.20
N CYS A 586 16.98 -26.63 8.37
CA CYS A 586 16.63 -25.24 8.66
C CYS A 586 17.59 -24.23 8.02
N LEU A 587 17.10 -23.01 7.86
CA LEU A 587 17.94 -21.87 7.47
C LEU A 587 18.83 -21.45 8.63
N VAL A 588 20.12 -21.24 8.36
CA VAL A 588 21.11 -20.77 9.32
C VAL A 588 21.85 -19.56 8.80
N THR A 589 22.22 -18.66 9.70
CA THR A 589 22.90 -17.40 9.38
C THR A 589 24.38 -17.44 9.79
N ASP A 590 25.26 -16.74 9.06
CA ASP A 590 26.71 -16.68 9.34
C ASP A 590 27.22 -15.24 9.48
N ILE A 591 27.51 -14.85 10.73
CA ILE A 591 28.02 -13.51 11.08
C ILE A 591 29.40 -13.21 10.51
N ASN A 592 30.19 -14.22 10.15
CA ASN A 592 31.52 -14.01 9.58
C ASN A 592 31.46 -13.59 8.11
N LYS A 593 30.34 -13.87 7.44
CA LYS A 593 30.14 -13.62 6.01
C LYS A 593 29.59 -12.23 5.71
N ILE A 594 28.99 -11.57 6.69
CA ILE A 594 28.56 -10.18 6.52
C ILE A 594 29.76 -9.22 6.49
N LYS A 595 29.58 -8.05 5.89
CA LYS A 595 30.55 -6.94 5.85
C LYS A 595 30.03 -5.65 6.46
N ASP A 596 28.81 -5.67 7.00
CA ASP A 596 28.27 -4.57 7.79
C ASP A 596 28.89 -4.55 9.21
N PRO A 597 29.67 -3.52 9.57
CA PRO A 597 30.34 -3.45 10.86
C PRO A 597 29.37 -3.24 12.05
N VAL A 598 28.17 -2.70 11.81
CA VAL A 598 27.16 -2.47 12.86
C VAL A 598 26.50 -3.79 13.23
N LEU A 599 26.20 -4.63 12.24
CA LEU A 599 25.62 -5.96 12.47
C LEU A 599 26.58 -6.93 13.13
N LYS A 600 27.88 -6.89 12.78
CA LYS A 600 28.91 -7.73 13.41
C LYS A 600 29.05 -7.53 14.92
N ARG A 601 28.72 -6.34 15.43
CA ARG A 601 28.89 -5.99 16.84
C ARG A 601 27.78 -6.52 17.75
N ASN A 602 26.67 -7.03 17.20
CA ASN A 602 25.53 -7.51 17.99
C ASN A 602 25.09 -8.90 17.51
N SER A 603 25.71 -9.94 18.06
CA SER A 603 25.45 -11.33 17.70
C SER A 603 24.08 -11.84 18.16
N THR A 604 23.53 -11.31 19.26
CA THR A 604 22.30 -11.83 19.89
C THR A 604 21.09 -11.78 18.95
N ASN A 605 20.94 -10.68 18.19
CA ASN A 605 19.81 -10.49 17.27
C ASN A 605 20.20 -10.70 15.79
N PHE A 606 21.42 -11.19 15.53
CA PHE A 606 21.97 -11.27 14.18
C PHE A 606 21.11 -12.11 13.24
N ASP A 607 20.66 -13.29 13.68
CA ASP A 607 19.83 -14.20 12.88
C ASP A 607 18.54 -13.52 12.39
N ASN A 608 17.84 -12.85 13.30
CA ASN A 608 16.63 -12.10 12.96
C ASN A 608 16.91 -10.94 12.01
N TYR A 609 18.03 -10.22 12.17
CA TYR A 609 18.37 -9.12 11.27
C TYR A 609 18.66 -9.59 9.85
N VAL A 610 19.40 -10.69 9.66
CA VAL A 610 19.65 -11.26 8.34
C VAL A 610 18.35 -11.70 7.66
N ARG A 611 17.47 -12.38 8.41
CA ARG A 611 16.14 -12.76 7.90
C ARG A 611 15.31 -11.54 7.51
N ASN A 612 15.28 -10.51 8.35
CA ASN A 612 14.58 -9.25 8.06
C ASN A 612 15.15 -8.56 6.82
N ILE A 613 16.48 -8.56 6.62
CA ILE A 613 17.13 -8.00 5.42
C ILE A 613 16.59 -8.70 4.17
N TYR A 614 16.63 -10.03 4.11
CA TYR A 614 16.18 -10.75 2.91
C TYR A 614 14.67 -10.68 2.70
N ARG A 615 13.87 -10.74 3.78
CA ARG A 615 12.43 -10.43 3.71
C ARG A 615 12.18 -9.07 3.09
N VAL A 616 12.92 -8.05 3.53
CA VAL A 616 12.77 -6.69 3.03
C VAL A 616 13.21 -6.58 1.58
N LEU A 617 14.33 -7.17 1.16
CA LEU A 617 14.81 -7.12 -0.23
C LEU A 617 13.85 -7.83 -1.19
N MET A 618 13.42 -9.05 -0.83
CA MET A 618 12.58 -9.90 -1.69
C MET A 618 11.12 -9.44 -1.76
N SER A 619 10.70 -8.53 -0.88
CA SER A 619 9.37 -7.89 -0.94
C SER A 619 9.35 -6.53 -1.64
N ARG A 620 10.45 -6.11 -2.29
CA ARG A 620 10.50 -4.84 -3.05
C ARG A 620 9.90 -4.93 -4.46
N GLY A 621 9.72 -6.14 -4.98
CA GLY A 621 9.11 -6.37 -6.29
C GLY A 621 7.58 -6.37 -6.22
N MET A 622 6.93 -5.62 -7.11
CA MET A 622 5.46 -5.54 -7.22
C MET A 622 4.89 -6.58 -8.20
N LYS A 623 5.65 -6.93 -9.24
CA LYS A 623 5.29 -7.91 -10.28
C LYS A 623 6.13 -9.18 -10.21
N GLY A 624 7.38 -9.10 -9.77
CA GLY A 624 8.23 -10.27 -9.62
C GLY A 624 9.49 -10.06 -8.80
N CYS A 625 10.04 -11.16 -8.28
CA CYS A 625 11.32 -11.20 -7.57
C CYS A 625 12.18 -12.33 -8.14
N TYR A 626 13.37 -11.97 -8.61
CA TYR A 626 14.34 -12.88 -9.18
C TYR A 626 15.49 -13.04 -8.20
N VAL A 627 15.87 -14.28 -7.92
CA VAL A 627 16.81 -14.59 -6.84
C VAL A 627 17.96 -15.43 -7.36
N TYR A 628 19.17 -15.11 -6.90
CA TYR A 628 20.33 -15.99 -6.96
C TYR A 628 20.80 -16.29 -5.53
N CYS A 629 21.18 -17.54 -5.24
CA CYS A 629 21.70 -17.94 -3.93
C CYS A 629 23.17 -18.33 -4.06
N CYS A 630 24.04 -17.72 -3.26
CA CYS A 630 25.45 -18.15 -3.18
C CYS A 630 25.59 -19.56 -2.58
N ASP A 631 24.65 -19.97 -1.73
CA ASP A 631 24.59 -21.33 -1.17
C ASP A 631 23.70 -22.24 -2.04
N ASN A 632 24.28 -23.34 -2.55
CA ASN A 632 23.54 -24.27 -3.42
C ASN A 632 22.44 -25.02 -2.68
N ASN A 633 22.63 -25.36 -1.40
CA ASN A 633 21.60 -26.02 -0.60
C ASN A 633 20.39 -25.10 -0.40
N LEU A 634 20.62 -23.81 -0.15
CA LEU A 634 19.58 -22.79 -0.07
C LEU A 634 18.81 -22.65 -1.38
N LYS A 635 19.52 -22.68 -2.52
CA LYS A 635 18.91 -22.65 -3.85
C LYS A 635 17.91 -23.80 -4.03
N GLU A 636 18.33 -25.02 -3.74
CA GLU A 636 17.48 -26.22 -3.87
C GLU A 636 16.34 -26.21 -2.85
N TYR A 637 16.60 -25.75 -1.62
CA TYR A 637 15.55 -25.55 -0.62
C TYR A 637 14.46 -24.60 -1.13
N ILE A 638 14.81 -23.39 -1.60
CA ILE A 638 13.84 -22.42 -2.11
C ILE A 638 13.09 -22.98 -3.34
N LYS A 639 13.80 -23.64 -4.28
CA LYS A 639 13.16 -24.29 -5.43
C LYS A 639 12.15 -25.36 -5.00
N SER A 640 12.46 -26.15 -3.98
CA SER A 640 11.55 -27.17 -3.45
C SER A 640 10.28 -26.56 -2.83
N LYS A 641 10.39 -25.39 -2.20
CA LYS A 641 9.24 -24.68 -1.58
C LYS A 641 8.34 -23.97 -2.59
N LEU A 642 8.77 -23.83 -3.84
CA LEU A 642 7.93 -23.33 -4.94
C LEU A 642 7.09 -24.43 -5.61
N GLN A 643 7.49 -25.70 -5.45
CA GLN A 643 6.84 -26.85 -6.10
C GLN A 643 5.77 -27.50 -5.21
N GLN A 644 5.65 -27.06 -3.96
CA GLN A 644 4.58 -27.41 -3.00
C GLN A 644 3.44 -26.41 -3.12
#